data_AF-A0A9E7HYG2-F1
#
_entry.id   AF-A0A9E7HYG2-F1
#
_cell.length_a   1.000
_cell.length_b   1.000
_cell.length_c   1.000
_cell.angle_alpha   90.00
_cell.angle_beta   90.00
_cell.angle_gamma   90.00
#
_symmetry.space_group_name_H-M   'P 1'
#
loop_
_entity.id
_entity.type
_entity.pdbx_description
1 polymer ?
#
loop_
_entity_poly.entity_id
_entity_poly.type
_entity_poly.pdbx_seq_one_letter_code
_entity_poly.pdbx_strand_id
1 'polypeptide(L)'
;MRKNLNAESYTLHLAAQEVDKNDEEACCYYTWKQKFPVKPESIVKKRMEVEEWVITLAFPYGRRLNRGMKLSGIFSFLPTEMVTGFPFIIQADFLLVSSRESILLDSPWNQGILSCAASAFINAFVTLVKGADDAPSFSVPYLFNFVPVKSSSIPQLDSVRLSIKEKVAAEHIIPCEPYTSQRIFCKPSEVSRLIPAFWNVLIKAQKFGVDTRSLHSHGRHIVNSYFDNEEYDQVLGFLGVEYVEKAWYGKFIASSNVAKEVPDDIYVVLLHFFAHNWDNCFIDLPLLKSFDASGCVSLLSVRKATNGCQRLCIAQDDDSISWLIKWNQELMSASNLCFMPQSTQKALKLSRGVLVWLQESVNLQLVSVQDYGSKVVKALTDRRLVIAFTHFLYHSLINDYASDWCVRQLCSSLPIVDDYGHVTVQRTQLLMPAKVSKWAGLLGSNPWRAERYVVLCTEYLSPRAFAGTHTSEGQILRFLQSHVKASDIPHVYPPDAAFTSVNSPLTKENAFLLLEWIRNIRSKGTNELQNFLNCIRTGNWLKTSIGYKPPSESFLPSSGWGNLLQISSVLVDIPLVNQQFYGKNIKDYAEELKVIGVRFEFCQASEYIGKHLMDLAAHSILTRGNVYSLLKLIRYLREMQLSPKYLIQSVKNGRWLQTSHGYKTPSESILHDSEWTIASQVSSLPFIDTNSYGEEIVGYRTELDLLGVLVGFNKNYQLVVDNFKMPTSFTSSHATIFILECVRHARAPDKLIEKTRQTKWLKTHLGYKTPSESFLVASEVCLLSVVNGVPIIDEGFYGSRIRSYEEELKKIGVGVVIDDLSKVIATQLKQLVASSSVTSKNVLALLACYRKMGSTFPADLLAFTRHEKWLHTRLGFRSPKDSILLDTEWESISSIASLPLIDGNSSFYGHSNEIYNYKNELKNFGVVVDFKSGAEFVIKGVCIPKNPSVITRANVLSLLKCIQNLKGKMEVLPNEFMKSISKSWLKTTMGYKSPGECLLFDPKWGLQREDGPPSSMMNFMAQRLNPTRINLKKLE
;
A
#
# COMPACT_ATOMS: atom_id res chain seq x y z
N MET A 1 5.38 51.24 94.95
CA MET A 1 5.55 52.72 94.91
C MET A 1 6.72 53.13 95.80
N ARG A 2 7.74 53.82 95.27
CA ARG A 2 8.65 54.62 96.11
C ARG A 2 7.88 55.89 96.48
N LYS A 3 7.52 56.08 97.75
CA LYS A 3 7.03 57.39 98.23
C LYS A 3 8.18 58.38 98.01
N ASN A 4 7.99 59.35 97.13
CA ASN A 4 8.93 60.44 96.98
C ASN A 4 8.79 61.31 98.24
N LEU A 5 9.79 61.28 99.12
CA LEU A 5 9.76 61.98 100.42
C LEU A 5 9.59 63.51 100.28
N ASN A 6 9.81 64.04 99.08
CA ASN A 6 9.76 65.48 98.78
C ASN A 6 8.51 65.89 97.97
N ALA A 7 7.49 65.02 97.87
CA ALA A 7 6.26 65.33 97.16
C ALA A 7 4.99 64.91 97.92
N GLU A 8 3.95 65.73 97.82
CA GLU A 8 2.63 65.54 98.41
C GLU A 8 1.58 65.58 97.30
N SER A 9 0.57 64.70 97.36
CA SER A 9 -0.55 64.71 96.42
C SER A 9 -1.89 64.65 97.14
N TYR A 10 -2.87 65.43 96.68
CA TYR A 10 -4.23 65.46 97.22
C TYR A 10 -5.23 65.86 96.15
N THR A 11 -6.49 65.46 96.32
CA THR A 11 -7.57 65.79 95.38
C THR A 11 -8.47 66.87 96.00
N LEU A 12 -8.75 67.93 95.25
CA LEU A 12 -9.67 69.00 95.63
C LEU A 12 -10.96 68.86 94.84
N HIS A 13 -12.11 68.97 95.51
CA HIS A 13 -13.42 69.02 94.88
C HIS A 13 -13.91 70.47 94.88
N LEU A 14 -14.09 71.06 93.70
CA LEU A 14 -14.59 72.43 93.54
C LEU A 14 -15.97 72.39 92.88
N ALA A 15 -16.96 73.02 93.51
CA ALA A 15 -18.30 73.21 92.96
C ALA A 15 -18.54 74.69 92.66
N ALA A 16 -19.16 75.01 91.53
CA ALA A 16 -19.50 76.38 91.17
C ALA A 16 -20.93 76.71 91.65
N GLN A 17 -21.12 77.85 92.33
CA GLN A 17 -22.43 78.30 92.81
C GLN A 17 -23.30 79.00 91.73
N GLU A 18 -22.74 79.29 90.55
CA GLU A 18 -23.44 79.93 89.43
C GLU A 18 -23.11 79.15 88.15
N VAL A 19 -24.14 78.62 87.48
CA VAL A 19 -24.03 77.70 86.35
C VAL A 19 -24.71 78.34 85.13
N ASP A 20 -23.95 78.60 84.07
CA ASP A 20 -24.55 78.83 82.74
C ASP A 20 -24.98 77.50 82.14
N LYS A 21 -26.00 77.50 81.26
CA LYS A 21 -26.64 76.29 80.69
C LYS A 21 -25.70 75.26 80.01
N ASN A 22 -24.40 75.56 79.86
CA ASN A 22 -23.41 74.73 79.17
C ASN A 22 -22.20 74.29 80.05
N ASP A 23 -22.17 74.63 81.34
CA ASP A 23 -21.05 74.29 82.25
C ASP A 23 -21.41 73.18 83.26
N GLU A 24 -20.42 72.36 83.64
CA GLU A 24 -20.55 71.30 84.65
C GLU A 24 -20.63 71.90 86.07
N GLU A 25 -21.46 71.33 86.96
CA GLU A 25 -21.69 71.82 88.34
C GLU A 25 -20.47 71.68 89.26
N ALA A 26 -19.57 70.73 89.00
CA ALA A 26 -18.40 70.46 89.82
C ALA A 26 -17.22 69.90 89.01
N CYS A 27 -16.00 70.30 89.36
CA CYS A 27 -14.75 69.79 88.79
C CYS A 27 -13.78 69.41 89.91
N CYS A 28 -13.13 68.27 89.76
CA CYS A 28 -12.14 67.79 90.73
C CYS A 28 -10.73 68.14 90.23
N TYR A 29 -9.81 68.52 91.10
CA TYR A 29 -8.42 68.76 90.74
C TYR A 29 -7.50 67.83 91.53
N TYR A 30 -6.79 66.96 90.83
CA TYR A 30 -5.65 66.25 91.42
C TYR A 30 -4.47 67.20 91.49
N THR A 31 -4.00 67.48 92.69
CA THR A 31 -2.93 68.44 92.94
C THR A 31 -1.67 67.71 93.39
N TRP A 32 -0.55 67.99 92.73
CA TRP A 32 0.77 67.46 93.02
C TRP A 32 1.72 68.58 93.42
N LYS A 33 2.20 68.56 94.66
CA LYS A 33 3.12 69.55 95.21
C LYS A 33 4.48 68.92 95.44
N GLN A 34 5.53 69.45 94.82
CA GLN A 34 6.88 68.89 94.91
C GLN A 34 7.92 69.97 95.18
N LYS A 35 8.88 69.64 96.05
CA LYS A 35 10.03 70.48 96.38
C LYS A 35 11.25 70.13 95.54
N PHE A 36 11.96 71.15 95.07
CA PHE A 36 13.22 71.03 94.33
C PHE A 36 14.27 71.99 94.92
N PRO A 37 15.53 71.58 95.10
CA PRO A 37 16.58 72.49 95.54
C PRO A 37 16.84 73.58 94.49
N VAL A 38 17.08 74.82 94.94
CA VAL A 38 17.43 75.94 94.07
C VAL A 38 18.84 75.73 93.50
N LYS A 39 18.98 75.79 92.18
CA LYS A 39 20.29 75.67 91.52
C LYS A 39 21.12 76.94 91.74
N PRO A 40 22.45 76.85 91.93
CA PRO A 40 23.32 78.01 92.13
C PRO A 40 23.21 79.07 91.02
N GLU A 41 23.04 78.62 89.78
CA GLU A 41 22.87 79.46 88.57
C GLU A 41 21.53 80.21 88.49
N SER A 42 20.55 79.86 89.33
CA SER A 42 19.21 80.46 89.34
C SER A 42 18.96 81.40 90.53
N ILE A 43 19.94 81.59 91.42
CA ILE A 43 19.83 82.45 92.60
C ILE A 43 19.74 83.92 92.18
N VAL A 44 18.75 84.64 92.71
CA VAL A 44 18.51 86.06 92.44
C VAL A 44 18.43 86.86 93.74
N LYS A 45 18.89 88.11 93.74
CA LYS A 45 18.95 88.97 94.93
C LYS A 45 17.64 89.03 95.72
N LYS A 46 16.48 88.98 95.03
CA LYS A 46 15.14 89.06 95.63
C LYS A 46 14.73 87.79 96.41
N ARG A 47 15.49 86.69 96.34
CA ARG A 47 15.14 85.35 96.84
C ARG A 47 16.35 84.59 97.43
N MET A 48 17.37 85.29 97.93
CA MET A 48 18.60 84.68 98.48
C MET A 48 18.35 83.71 99.64
N GLU A 49 17.27 83.91 100.40
CA GLU A 49 16.91 83.10 101.58
C GLU A 49 16.11 81.84 101.23
N VAL A 50 15.73 81.66 99.96
CA VAL A 50 14.91 80.52 99.53
C VAL A 50 15.81 79.42 99.00
N GLU A 51 15.91 78.32 99.74
CA GLU A 51 16.75 77.17 99.40
C GLU A 51 16.02 76.13 98.51
N GLU A 52 14.68 76.13 98.51
CA GLU A 52 13.87 75.16 97.78
C GLU A 52 12.74 75.84 96.97
N TRP A 53 12.56 75.43 95.71
CA TRP A 53 11.37 75.73 94.92
C TRP A 53 10.25 74.74 95.23
N VAL A 54 9.07 75.27 95.56
CA VAL A 54 7.84 74.48 95.68
C VAL A 54 7.02 74.66 94.40
N ILE A 55 6.90 73.59 93.62
CA ILE A 55 6.11 73.56 92.40
C ILE A 55 4.86 72.72 92.64
N THR A 56 3.70 73.32 92.43
CA THR A 56 2.40 72.67 92.52
C THR A 56 1.78 72.58 91.13
N LEU A 57 1.43 71.36 90.71
CA LEU A 57 0.70 71.09 89.47
C LEU A 57 -0.71 70.65 89.79
N ALA A 58 -1.72 71.24 89.16
CA ALA A 58 -3.12 70.83 89.36
C ALA A 58 -3.74 70.34 88.04
N PHE A 59 -4.22 69.09 88.07
CA PHE A 59 -4.78 68.35 86.93
C PHE A 59 -6.30 68.24 87.08
N PRO A 60 -7.10 68.81 86.18
CA PRO A 60 -8.56 68.76 86.26
C PRO A 60 -9.11 67.39 85.85
N TYR A 61 -9.83 66.73 86.74
CA TYR A 61 -10.69 65.59 86.44
C TYR A 61 -12.05 66.11 85.96
N GLY A 62 -12.43 65.81 84.71
CA GLY A 62 -13.67 66.28 84.08
C GLY A 62 -13.49 67.58 83.28
N ARG A 63 -14.61 68.23 82.90
CA ARG A 63 -14.54 69.49 82.16
C ARG A 63 -14.23 70.62 83.13
N ARG A 64 -13.29 71.48 82.76
CA ARG A 64 -12.88 72.61 83.61
C ARG A 64 -14.03 73.60 83.81
N LEU A 65 -14.21 74.10 85.03
CA LEU A 65 -15.16 75.18 85.34
C LEU A 65 -14.72 76.48 84.62
N ASN A 66 -15.56 77.01 83.73
CA ASN A 66 -15.23 78.16 82.87
C ASN A 66 -15.75 79.50 83.43
N ARG A 67 -15.10 80.06 84.44
CA ARG A 67 -15.40 81.45 84.90
C ARG A 67 -14.61 82.50 84.10
N GLY A 68 -14.87 82.59 82.80
CA GLY A 68 -14.32 83.64 81.92
C GLY A 68 -12.87 83.47 81.44
N MET A 69 -12.07 82.57 82.03
CA MET A 69 -10.73 82.21 81.53
C MET A 69 -10.79 80.92 80.70
N LYS A 70 -10.43 80.98 79.41
CA LYS A 70 -10.57 79.84 78.48
C LYS A 70 -9.46 78.77 78.59
N LEU A 71 -8.32 79.03 79.24
CA LEU A 71 -7.13 78.16 79.19
C LEU A 71 -6.37 78.11 80.53
N SER A 72 -5.52 77.10 80.74
CA SER A 72 -4.71 76.94 81.96
C SER A 72 -3.67 78.03 82.07
N GLY A 73 -3.48 78.53 83.29
CA GLY A 73 -2.61 79.66 83.58
C GLY A 73 -1.55 79.34 84.62
N ILE A 74 -0.59 80.25 84.75
CA ILE A 74 0.44 80.20 85.78
C ILE A 74 -0.04 80.96 87.02
N PHE A 75 0.19 80.40 88.20
CA PHE A 75 -0.16 81.01 89.48
C PHE A 75 1.13 81.31 90.25
N SER A 76 1.21 82.52 90.79
CA SER A 76 2.23 82.91 91.76
C SER A 76 1.48 83.56 92.93
N PHE A 77 1.10 82.69 93.87
CA PHE A 77 0.10 82.91 94.92
C PHE A 77 -1.32 83.21 94.39
N LEU A 78 -1.47 84.16 93.46
CA LEU A 78 -2.68 84.50 92.70
C LEU A 78 -2.51 84.14 91.22
N PRO A 79 -3.61 83.96 90.45
CA PRO A 79 -3.54 83.75 89.00
C PRO A 79 -2.87 84.92 88.27
N THR A 80 -2.24 84.60 87.14
CA THR A 80 -1.75 85.57 86.14
C THR A 80 -2.65 85.53 84.90
N GLU A 81 -2.57 86.54 84.03
CA GLU A 81 -3.27 86.53 82.74
C GLU A 81 -2.59 85.64 81.68
N MET A 82 -1.40 85.11 82.02
CA MET A 82 -0.61 84.28 81.13
C MET A 82 -1.26 82.92 80.86
N VAL A 83 -1.47 82.65 79.58
CA VAL A 83 -2.04 81.39 79.09
C VAL A 83 -0.92 80.44 78.68
N THR A 84 -0.86 79.27 79.29
CA THR A 84 0.19 78.28 79.00
C THR A 84 -0.16 77.37 77.82
N GLY A 85 -1.46 77.12 77.62
CA GLY A 85 -1.95 76.10 76.69
C GLY A 85 -1.79 74.67 77.20
N PHE A 86 -1.27 74.46 78.42
CA PHE A 86 -1.17 73.15 79.04
C PHE A 86 -2.54 72.69 79.59
N PRO A 87 -2.80 71.38 79.65
CA PRO A 87 -4.06 70.86 80.21
C PRO A 87 -4.08 70.86 81.75
N PHE A 88 -3.03 71.38 82.39
CA PHE A 88 -2.88 71.49 83.85
C PHE A 88 -2.39 72.88 84.25
N ILE A 89 -2.59 73.22 85.51
CA ILE A 89 -2.19 74.50 86.12
C ILE A 89 -0.81 74.35 86.76
N ILE A 90 0.04 75.38 86.64
CA ILE A 90 1.34 75.44 87.33
C ILE A 90 1.29 76.57 88.35
N GLN A 91 1.56 76.25 89.62
CA GLN A 91 1.74 77.21 90.69
C GLN A 91 3.14 77.09 91.28
N ALA A 92 3.87 78.18 91.35
CA ALA A 92 5.16 78.27 92.04
C ALA A 92 5.46 79.73 92.42
N ASP A 93 6.55 79.99 93.14
CA ASP A 93 6.99 81.35 93.47
C ASP A 93 7.65 82.03 92.24
N PHE A 94 6.87 82.28 91.19
CA PHE A 94 7.35 82.96 89.99
C PHE A 94 7.50 84.46 90.22
N LEU A 95 8.60 85.03 89.70
CA LEU A 95 8.77 86.49 89.59
C LEU A 95 7.90 87.03 88.44
N LEU A 96 7.10 88.04 88.74
CA LEU A 96 6.12 88.63 87.80
C LEU A 96 6.63 89.95 87.21
N VAL A 97 6.10 90.33 86.04
CA VAL A 97 6.17 91.72 85.58
C VAL A 97 5.32 92.61 86.49
N SER A 98 5.58 93.93 86.52
CA SER A 98 4.86 94.86 87.40
C SER A 98 3.33 94.86 87.18
N SER A 99 2.87 94.61 85.95
CA SER A 99 1.43 94.50 85.62
C SER A 99 0.78 93.20 86.13
N ARG A 100 1.58 92.22 86.59
CA ARG A 100 1.15 90.85 86.96
C ARG A 100 0.48 90.05 85.84
N GLU A 101 0.48 90.56 84.61
CA GLU A 101 -0.10 89.87 83.45
C GLU A 101 0.71 88.61 83.07
N SER A 102 2.04 88.64 83.26
CA SER A 102 2.94 87.52 82.91
C SER A 102 4.10 87.32 83.90
N ILE A 103 4.78 86.17 83.78
CA ILE A 103 6.03 85.90 84.51
C ILE A 103 7.22 86.52 83.76
N LEU A 104 8.29 86.89 84.48
CA LEU A 104 9.55 87.31 83.87
C LEU A 104 10.26 86.10 83.23
N LEU A 105 10.04 85.87 81.94
CA LEU A 105 10.57 84.72 81.22
C LEU A 105 12.10 84.70 81.14
N ASP A 106 12.76 85.85 81.10
CA ASP A 106 14.23 85.94 81.00
C ASP A 106 14.94 85.78 82.37
N SER A 107 14.18 85.67 83.46
CA SER A 107 14.74 85.54 84.80
C SER A 107 15.34 84.14 85.02
N PRO A 108 16.61 84.02 85.46
CA PRO A 108 17.23 82.74 85.82
C PRO A 108 16.43 81.95 86.87
N TRP A 109 15.74 82.66 87.76
CA TRP A 109 14.86 82.07 88.77
C TRP A 109 13.66 81.35 88.16
N ASN A 110 12.92 82.03 87.28
CA ASN A 110 11.74 81.45 86.62
C ASN A 110 12.13 80.34 85.64
N GLN A 111 13.25 80.50 84.93
CA GLN A 111 13.82 79.43 84.10
C GLN A 111 14.17 78.19 84.93
N GLY A 112 14.77 78.38 86.11
CA GLY A 112 15.02 77.32 87.08
C GLY A 112 13.74 76.57 87.46
N ILE A 113 12.70 77.30 87.86
CA ILE A 113 11.38 76.73 88.20
C ILE A 113 10.77 75.97 87.00
N LEU A 114 10.74 76.58 85.82
CA LEU A 114 10.19 75.96 84.60
C LEU A 114 10.97 74.68 84.22
N SER A 115 12.30 74.67 84.39
CA SER A 115 13.12 73.47 84.15
C SER A 115 12.77 72.31 85.09
N CYS A 116 12.32 72.61 86.31
CA CYS A 116 11.87 71.62 87.29
C CYS A 116 10.41 71.20 87.07
N ALA A 117 9.58 72.03 86.42
CA ALA A 117 8.16 71.75 86.18
C ALA A 117 7.94 70.46 85.37
N ALA A 118 8.79 70.17 84.38
CA ALA A 118 8.73 68.92 83.63
C ALA A 118 9.00 67.68 84.52
N SER A 119 9.92 67.81 85.49
CA SER A 119 10.20 66.75 86.46
C SER A 119 9.07 66.59 87.49
N ALA A 120 8.42 67.68 87.89
CA ALA A 120 7.22 67.63 88.73
C ALA A 120 6.07 66.92 87.99
N PHE A 121 5.90 67.24 86.70
CA PHE A 121 4.85 66.65 85.86
C PHE A 121 5.03 65.13 85.75
N ILE A 122 6.22 64.64 85.38
CA ILE A 122 6.41 63.20 85.17
C ILE A 122 6.20 62.41 86.46
N ASN A 123 6.63 62.92 87.61
CA ASN A 123 6.42 62.25 88.90
C ASN A 123 4.93 62.18 89.25
N ALA A 124 4.20 63.28 89.05
CA ALA A 124 2.75 63.33 89.24
C ALA A 124 2.04 62.35 88.30
N PHE A 125 2.41 62.39 87.03
CA PHE A 125 1.80 61.63 85.95
C PHE A 125 2.04 60.13 86.11
N VAL A 126 3.26 59.70 86.43
CA VAL A 126 3.58 58.29 86.72
C VAL A 126 2.80 57.79 87.94
N THR A 127 2.64 58.62 88.97
CA THR A 127 1.86 58.28 90.16
C THR A 127 0.37 58.13 89.83
N LEU A 128 -0.19 58.98 88.98
CA LEU A 128 -1.56 58.89 88.51
C LEU A 128 -1.80 57.63 87.64
N VAL A 129 -0.94 57.39 86.66
CA VAL A 129 -1.10 56.28 85.69
C VAL A 129 -0.89 54.93 86.36
N LYS A 130 0.12 54.78 87.23
CA LYS A 130 0.42 53.52 87.94
C LYS A 130 -0.32 53.37 89.26
N GLY A 131 -0.82 54.45 89.85
CA GLY A 131 -1.63 54.40 91.08
C GLY A 131 -3.04 53.87 90.86
N ALA A 132 -3.45 53.73 89.60
CA ALA A 132 -4.75 53.19 89.19
C ALA A 132 -4.75 51.65 89.05
N ASP A 133 -3.91 50.93 89.81
CA ASP A 133 -3.73 49.47 89.69
C ASP A 133 -5.05 48.67 89.83
N ASP A 134 -6.01 49.16 90.65
CA ASP A 134 -7.34 48.54 90.85
C ASP A 134 -8.46 49.13 89.96
N ALA A 135 -8.21 50.21 89.21
CA ALA A 135 -9.23 50.86 88.37
C ALA A 135 -9.52 50.02 87.12
N PRO A 136 -10.66 50.15 86.40
CA PRO A 136 -10.92 49.45 85.13
C PRO A 136 -10.00 49.91 83.97
N SER A 137 -9.68 49.04 83.00
CA SER A 137 -8.65 49.34 81.96
C SER A 137 -9.00 50.50 81.03
N PHE A 138 -10.29 50.80 80.86
CA PHE A 138 -10.75 51.94 80.07
C PHE A 138 -10.52 53.30 80.77
N SER A 139 -10.18 53.34 82.06
CA SER A 139 -10.06 54.60 82.83
C SER A 139 -8.69 55.28 82.74
N VAL A 140 -7.65 54.50 82.41
CA VAL A 140 -6.26 54.98 82.31
C VAL A 140 -6.01 55.88 81.08
N PRO A 141 -6.54 55.58 79.88
CA PRO A 141 -6.34 56.41 78.67
C PRO A 141 -6.68 57.89 78.88
N TYR A 142 -7.77 58.19 79.61
CA TYR A 142 -8.20 59.57 79.86
C TYR A 142 -7.10 60.44 80.52
N LEU A 143 -6.27 59.85 81.40
CA LEU A 143 -5.19 60.57 82.08
C LEU A 143 -4.18 61.15 81.08
N PHE A 144 -4.00 60.50 79.92
CA PHE A 144 -3.08 60.96 78.88
C PHE A 144 -3.50 62.29 78.23
N ASN A 145 -4.75 62.74 78.44
CA ASN A 145 -5.18 64.09 78.05
C ASN A 145 -4.47 65.19 78.86
N PHE A 146 -3.80 64.85 79.97
CA PHE A 146 -2.92 65.76 80.69
C PHE A 146 -1.56 65.99 80.03
N VAL A 147 -1.21 65.22 79.00
CA VAL A 147 0.03 65.45 78.24
C VAL A 147 -0.16 66.72 77.38
N PRO A 148 0.74 67.72 77.49
CA PRO A 148 0.61 68.96 76.72
C PRO A 148 1.02 68.73 75.26
N VAL A 149 0.10 68.28 74.42
CA VAL A 149 0.38 67.98 73.00
C VAL A 149 0.54 69.25 72.16
N LYS A 150 -0.31 70.26 72.40
CA LYS A 150 -0.37 71.51 71.61
C LYS A 150 0.87 72.37 71.86
N SER A 151 1.51 72.85 70.79
CA SER A 151 2.64 73.76 70.88
C SER A 151 2.24 75.09 71.53
N SER A 152 3.13 75.64 72.35
CA SER A 152 2.93 76.97 72.94
C SER A 152 3.50 78.05 72.02
N SER A 153 2.85 79.21 71.93
CA SER A 153 3.42 80.38 71.26
C SER A 153 4.60 81.00 72.02
N ILE A 154 4.82 80.55 73.26
CA ILE A 154 5.88 81.04 74.15
C ILE A 154 7.03 80.02 74.15
N PRO A 155 8.23 80.38 73.61
CA PRO A 155 9.34 79.43 73.41
C PRO A 155 9.77 78.69 74.68
N GLN A 156 9.80 79.37 75.82
CA GLN A 156 10.18 78.80 77.11
C GLN A 156 9.17 77.73 77.58
N LEU A 157 7.88 77.95 77.36
CA LEU A 157 6.84 76.96 77.67
C LEU A 157 6.85 75.82 76.66
N ASP A 158 7.16 76.08 75.39
CA ASP A 158 7.34 75.01 74.41
C ASP A 158 8.57 74.14 74.75
N SER A 159 9.63 74.74 75.29
CA SER A 159 10.77 73.99 75.84
C SER A 159 10.38 73.10 77.02
N VAL A 160 9.50 73.59 77.92
CA VAL A 160 8.95 72.75 79.01
C VAL A 160 8.09 71.62 78.44
N ARG A 161 7.26 71.88 77.43
CA ARG A 161 6.44 70.89 76.73
C ARG A 161 7.30 69.78 76.11
N LEU A 162 8.39 70.15 75.41
CA LEU A 162 9.34 69.20 74.83
C LEU A 162 10.10 68.42 75.91
N SER A 163 10.49 69.07 77.01
CA SER A 163 11.11 68.38 78.15
C SER A 163 10.14 67.40 78.83
N ILE A 164 8.85 67.74 78.92
CA ILE A 164 7.79 66.82 79.36
C ILE A 164 7.71 65.64 78.39
N LYS A 165 7.67 65.87 77.07
CA LYS A 165 7.67 64.81 76.06
C LYS A 165 8.84 63.85 76.24
N GLU A 166 10.06 64.36 76.34
CA GLU A 166 11.27 63.53 76.50
C GLU A 166 11.22 62.67 77.77
N LYS A 167 10.82 63.26 78.90
CA LYS A 167 10.69 62.54 80.18
C LYS A 167 9.57 61.51 80.15
N VAL A 168 8.42 61.84 79.57
CA VAL A 168 7.27 60.93 79.39
C VAL A 168 7.62 59.77 78.45
N ALA A 169 8.37 60.05 77.37
CA ALA A 169 8.85 59.04 76.42
C ALA A 169 9.87 58.05 77.01
N ALA A 170 10.60 58.44 78.06
CA ALA A 170 11.58 57.59 78.73
C ALA A 170 10.96 56.63 79.77
N GLU A 171 9.72 56.88 80.19
CA GLU A 171 9.06 56.16 81.28
C GLU A 171 8.14 55.02 80.81
N HIS A 172 8.01 53.98 81.64
CA HIS A 172 7.13 52.84 81.37
C HIS A 172 5.71 53.18 81.82
N ILE A 173 4.94 53.82 80.95
CA ILE A 173 3.63 54.37 81.27
C ILE A 173 2.53 53.98 80.28
N ILE A 174 2.86 53.51 79.07
CA ILE A 174 1.83 53.21 78.07
C ILE A 174 1.16 51.87 78.43
N PRO A 175 -0.17 51.85 78.66
CA PRO A 175 -0.88 50.60 78.92
C PRO A 175 -0.88 49.74 77.65
N CYS A 176 -0.42 48.51 77.78
CA CYS A 176 -0.42 47.53 76.70
C CYS A 176 -1.65 46.61 76.79
N GLU A 177 -2.04 46.01 75.68
CA GLU A 177 -3.13 45.03 75.66
C GLU A 177 -2.81 43.86 76.60
N PRO A 178 -3.72 43.48 77.52
CA PRO A 178 -3.42 42.50 78.55
C PRO A 178 -3.49 41.06 78.00
N TYR A 179 -2.46 40.26 78.28
CA TYR A 179 -2.48 38.80 78.05
C TYR A 179 -2.67 37.99 79.35
N THR A 180 -2.50 38.64 80.51
CA THR A 180 -2.69 38.13 81.87
C THR A 180 -3.58 39.10 82.65
N SER A 181 -4.08 38.68 83.82
CA SER A 181 -4.83 39.55 84.74
C SER A 181 -4.04 40.76 85.27
N GLN A 182 -2.71 40.82 85.02
CA GLN A 182 -1.84 41.93 85.39
C GLN A 182 -1.65 42.91 84.22
N ARG A 183 -1.67 44.21 84.54
CA ARG A 183 -1.38 45.29 83.60
C ARG A 183 0.10 45.41 83.32
N ILE A 184 0.42 45.65 82.06
CA ILE A 184 1.79 45.85 81.60
C ILE A 184 1.89 47.26 81.04
N PHE A 185 2.89 48.00 81.56
CA PHE A 185 3.23 49.34 81.11
C PHE A 185 4.59 49.31 80.43
N CYS A 186 4.67 49.88 79.23
CA CYS A 186 5.90 49.94 78.43
C CYS A 186 6.26 51.38 78.08
N LYS A 187 7.47 51.60 77.58
CA LYS A 187 7.85 52.92 77.04
C LYS A 187 7.14 53.17 75.71
N PRO A 188 6.82 54.43 75.37
CA PRO A 188 6.31 54.79 74.03
C PRO A 188 7.12 54.20 72.86
N SER A 189 8.45 54.10 72.98
CA SER A 189 9.31 53.53 71.94
C SER A 189 9.21 51.99 71.77
N GLU A 190 8.65 51.29 72.75
CA GLU A 190 8.56 49.82 72.78
C GLU A 190 7.16 49.32 72.37
N VAL A 191 6.21 50.23 72.24
CA VAL A 191 4.81 49.95 71.91
C VAL A 191 4.49 50.36 70.48
N SER A 192 3.44 49.78 69.92
CA SER A 192 2.93 50.16 68.61
C SER A 192 1.42 50.03 68.51
N ARG A 193 0.88 50.77 67.57
CA ARG A 193 -0.56 50.85 67.28
C ARG A 193 -0.96 49.83 66.23
N LEU A 194 -2.23 49.46 66.20
CA LEU A 194 -2.79 48.66 65.12
C LEU A 194 -3.72 49.53 64.25
N ILE A 195 -3.74 49.24 62.95
CA ILE A 195 -4.75 49.79 62.03
C ILE A 195 -6.15 49.52 62.61
N PRO A 196 -7.01 50.54 62.77
CA PRO A 196 -8.30 50.41 63.47
C PRO A 196 -9.19 49.28 62.94
N ALA A 197 -9.17 49.03 61.62
CA ALA A 197 -9.93 47.93 61.02
C ALA A 197 -9.52 46.53 61.54
N PHE A 198 -8.28 46.36 61.97
CA PHE A 198 -7.80 45.09 62.53
C PHE A 198 -8.29 44.86 63.97
N TRP A 199 -8.47 45.92 64.76
CA TRP A 199 -9.08 45.81 66.09
C TRP A 199 -10.49 45.22 66.02
N ASN A 200 -11.27 45.56 64.99
CA ASN A 200 -12.57 44.96 64.76
C ASN A 200 -12.49 43.43 64.57
N VAL A 201 -11.46 42.93 63.90
CA VAL A 201 -11.21 41.49 63.74
C VAL A 201 -10.86 40.85 65.09
N LEU A 202 -9.95 41.46 65.84
CA LEU A 202 -9.50 40.93 67.14
C LEU A 202 -10.63 40.90 68.17
N ILE A 203 -11.39 41.99 68.30
CA ILE A 203 -12.53 42.08 69.25
C ILE A 203 -13.58 41.02 68.92
N LYS A 204 -13.89 40.81 67.63
CA LYS A 204 -14.83 39.77 67.21
C LYS A 204 -14.29 38.37 67.46
N ALA A 205 -13.01 38.12 67.18
CA ALA A 205 -12.36 36.84 67.42
C ALA A 205 -12.31 36.48 68.92
N GLN A 206 -11.97 37.46 69.78
CA GLN A 206 -11.96 37.30 71.24
C GLN A 206 -13.35 37.02 71.81
N LYS A 207 -14.40 37.70 71.31
CA LYS A 207 -15.79 37.41 71.68
C LYS A 207 -16.20 35.96 71.36
N PHE A 208 -15.58 35.37 70.33
CA PHE A 208 -15.78 33.97 69.95
C PHE A 208 -14.84 32.99 70.68
N GLY A 209 -13.99 33.48 71.59
CA GLY A 209 -13.09 32.65 72.39
C GLY A 209 -11.80 32.22 71.69
N VAL A 210 -11.44 32.83 70.55
CA VAL A 210 -10.18 32.55 69.86
C VAL A 210 -9.01 33.19 70.62
N ASP A 211 -7.95 32.41 70.86
CA ASP A 211 -6.78 32.88 71.58
C ASP A 211 -6.00 33.93 70.78
N THR A 212 -5.73 35.07 71.40
CA THR A 212 -4.99 36.21 70.82
C THR A 212 -3.67 36.51 71.56
N ARG A 213 -3.21 35.58 72.42
CA ARG A 213 -1.94 35.74 73.18
C ARG A 213 -0.70 35.96 72.30
N SER A 214 -0.74 35.59 71.02
CA SER A 214 0.34 35.85 70.03
C SER A 214 0.55 37.33 69.67
N LEU A 215 -0.28 38.26 70.18
CA LEU A 215 -0.04 39.70 70.03
C LEU A 215 1.34 40.13 70.56
N HIS A 216 1.90 39.42 71.54
CA HIS A 216 3.18 39.75 72.17
C HIS A 216 4.40 39.02 71.57
N SER A 217 4.21 38.04 70.68
CA SER A 217 5.31 37.17 70.22
C SER A 217 6.19 37.78 69.12
N HIS A 218 5.99 39.05 68.76
CA HIS A 218 6.61 39.68 67.59
C HIS A 218 7.44 40.93 67.88
N GLY A 219 7.96 41.05 69.11
CA GLY A 219 9.03 42.00 69.46
C GLY A 219 8.58 43.45 69.77
N ARG A 220 7.31 43.79 69.60
CA ARG A 220 6.72 45.05 70.08
C ARG A 220 5.43 44.79 70.84
N HIS A 221 5.20 45.57 71.89
CA HIS A 221 3.95 45.53 72.65
C HIS A 221 2.85 46.31 71.91
N ILE A 222 1.62 45.84 71.95
CA ILE A 222 0.50 46.54 71.33
C ILE A 222 -0.18 47.41 72.38
N VAL A 223 -0.45 48.67 72.02
CA VAL A 223 -1.21 49.61 72.86
C VAL A 223 -2.57 49.01 73.21
N ASN A 224 -3.05 49.23 74.43
CA ASN A 224 -4.35 48.73 74.85
C ASN A 224 -5.48 49.23 73.91
N SER A 225 -6.44 48.36 73.61
CA SER A 225 -7.56 48.61 72.70
C SER A 225 -8.42 49.83 73.05
N TYR A 226 -8.51 50.21 74.34
CA TYR A 226 -9.22 51.42 74.76
C TYR A 226 -8.40 52.70 74.54
N PHE A 227 -7.08 52.60 74.47
CA PHE A 227 -6.19 53.73 74.23
C PHE A 227 -5.90 53.94 72.74
N ASP A 228 -5.85 52.86 71.95
CA ASP A 228 -5.61 52.92 70.51
C ASP A 228 -6.87 53.28 69.71
N ASN A 229 -7.37 54.51 69.90
CA ASN A 229 -8.55 55.05 69.22
C ASN A 229 -8.30 56.49 68.71
N GLU A 230 -9.23 57.02 67.92
CA GLU A 230 -9.11 58.34 67.28
C GLU A 230 -9.03 59.52 68.28
N GLU A 231 -9.61 59.38 69.48
CA GLU A 231 -9.59 60.42 70.53
C GLU A 231 -8.14 60.71 70.99
N TYR A 232 -7.31 59.67 71.06
CA TYR A 232 -5.95 59.75 71.58
C TYR A 232 -4.86 59.81 70.50
N ASP A 233 -5.22 59.88 69.21
CA ASP A 233 -4.29 59.93 68.07
C ASP A 233 -3.23 61.02 68.22
N GLN A 234 -3.66 62.21 68.65
CA GLN A 234 -2.76 63.36 68.83
C GLN A 234 -1.75 63.11 69.95
N VAL A 235 -2.17 62.44 71.03
CA VAL A 235 -1.29 62.13 72.17
C VAL A 235 -0.31 61.02 71.79
N LEU A 236 -0.78 59.93 71.19
CA LEU A 236 0.07 58.83 70.74
C LEU A 236 1.08 59.29 69.69
N GLY A 237 0.64 60.10 68.72
CA GLY A 237 1.51 60.72 67.73
C GLY A 237 2.54 61.67 68.36
N PHE A 238 2.14 62.45 69.37
CA PHE A 238 3.06 63.32 70.11
C PHE A 238 4.15 62.54 70.84
N LEU A 239 3.81 61.39 71.43
CA LEU A 239 4.73 60.48 72.12
C LEU A 239 5.58 59.63 71.15
N GLY A 240 5.32 59.68 69.84
CA GLY A 240 6.06 58.93 68.83
C GLY A 240 5.65 57.45 68.76
N VAL A 241 4.43 57.10 69.16
CA VAL A 241 3.92 55.73 69.06
C VAL A 241 3.34 55.50 67.67
N GLU A 242 4.07 54.74 66.86
CA GLU A 242 3.72 54.48 65.46
C GLU A 242 2.88 53.21 65.29
N TYR A 243 2.23 53.09 64.13
CA TYR A 243 1.58 51.84 63.72
C TYR A 243 2.62 50.74 63.46
N VAL A 244 2.25 49.49 63.72
CA VAL A 244 3.08 48.36 63.31
C VAL A 244 3.24 48.31 61.78
N GLU A 245 4.41 47.84 61.34
CA GLU A 245 4.65 47.58 59.92
C GLU A 245 3.69 46.51 59.40
N LYS A 246 3.32 46.58 58.12
CA LYS A 246 2.42 45.60 57.49
C LYS A 246 2.86 44.14 57.70
N ALA A 247 4.17 43.87 57.62
CA ALA A 247 4.73 42.54 57.82
C ALA A 247 4.44 41.94 59.21
N TRP A 248 4.19 42.77 60.22
CA TRP A 248 3.80 42.32 61.56
C TRP A 248 2.46 41.57 61.55
N TYR A 249 1.47 42.05 60.80
CA TYR A 249 0.17 41.38 60.67
C TYR A 249 0.31 39.98 60.07
N GLY A 250 1.23 39.81 59.13
CA GLY A 250 1.56 38.50 58.56
C GLY A 250 2.14 37.56 59.61
N LYS A 251 3.11 38.03 60.41
CA LYS A 251 3.69 37.22 61.49
C LYS A 251 2.64 36.83 62.55
N PHE A 252 1.74 37.75 62.90
CA PHE A 252 0.64 37.48 63.84
C PHE A 252 -0.33 36.42 63.31
N ILE A 253 -0.75 36.49 62.05
CA ILE A 253 -1.64 35.47 61.48
C ILE A 253 -0.93 34.13 61.33
N ALA A 254 0.37 34.10 60.99
CA ALA A 254 1.12 32.85 60.88
C ALA A 254 1.32 32.13 62.23
N SER A 255 1.36 32.86 63.34
CA SER A 255 1.55 32.33 64.70
C SER A 255 0.25 32.17 65.50
N SER A 256 -0.90 32.59 64.94
CA SER A 256 -2.20 32.47 65.59
C SER A 256 -3.12 31.53 64.83
N ASN A 257 -4.11 30.97 65.52
CA ASN A 257 -5.15 30.18 64.86
C ASN A 257 -6.31 31.04 64.34
N VAL A 258 -6.19 32.37 64.36
CA VAL A 258 -7.28 33.29 64.00
C VAL A 258 -7.82 32.99 62.60
N ALA A 259 -6.97 32.80 61.59
CA ALA A 259 -7.45 32.48 60.24
C ALA A 259 -8.15 31.12 60.14
N LYS A 260 -7.85 30.17 61.03
CA LYS A 260 -8.37 28.79 61.01
C LYS A 260 -9.65 28.63 61.84
N GLU A 261 -9.66 29.15 63.06
CA GLU A 261 -10.68 28.88 64.09
C GLU A 261 -11.82 29.89 64.11
N VAL A 262 -11.65 31.09 63.54
CA VAL A 262 -12.75 32.05 63.50
C VAL A 262 -13.90 31.58 62.60
N PRO A 263 -15.15 31.85 63.00
CA PRO A 263 -16.34 31.74 62.15
C PRO A 263 -16.17 32.40 60.78
N ASP A 264 -16.90 31.92 59.78
CA ASP A 264 -16.69 32.38 58.40
C ASP A 264 -17.11 33.85 58.18
N ASP A 265 -18.05 34.40 58.95
CA ASP A 265 -18.39 35.81 58.92
C ASP A 265 -17.24 36.69 59.43
N ILE A 266 -16.56 36.28 60.50
CA ILE A 266 -15.36 36.95 61.04
C ILE A 266 -14.17 36.74 60.08
N TYR A 267 -14.03 35.56 59.50
CA TYR A 267 -13.00 35.25 58.52
C TYR A 267 -13.10 36.15 57.27
N VAL A 268 -14.31 36.43 56.78
CA VAL A 268 -14.52 37.37 55.67
C VAL A 268 -14.10 38.79 56.06
N VAL A 269 -14.33 39.22 57.31
CA VAL A 269 -13.84 40.53 57.80
C VAL A 269 -12.31 40.56 57.86
N LEU A 270 -11.67 39.47 58.28
CA LEU A 270 -10.21 39.32 58.25
C LEU A 270 -9.68 39.41 56.80
N LEU A 271 -10.29 38.73 55.85
CA LEU A 271 -9.90 38.81 54.44
C LEU A 271 -10.11 40.20 53.87
N HIS A 272 -11.19 40.89 54.27
CA HIS A 272 -11.44 42.27 53.87
C HIS A 272 -10.32 43.22 54.34
N PHE A 273 -9.82 43.02 55.57
CA PHE A 273 -8.67 43.77 56.07
C PHE A 273 -7.43 43.56 55.19
N PHE A 274 -7.11 42.30 54.84
CA PHE A 274 -5.96 42.00 53.98
C PHE A 274 -6.14 42.50 52.54
N ALA A 275 -7.36 42.46 52.01
CA ALA A 275 -7.67 42.99 50.69
C ALA A 275 -7.40 44.51 50.61
N HIS A 276 -7.77 45.27 51.65
CA HIS A 276 -7.56 46.71 51.69
C HIS A 276 -6.10 47.11 51.98
N ASN A 277 -5.36 46.27 52.70
CA ASN A 277 -3.99 46.57 53.14
C ASN A 277 -2.93 45.73 52.40
N TRP A 278 -3.27 45.19 51.22
CA TRP A 278 -2.46 44.20 50.51
C TRP A 278 -1.01 44.66 50.30
N ASP A 279 -0.08 43.72 50.43
CA ASP A 279 1.36 43.95 50.35
C ASP A 279 2.10 42.65 50.00
N ASN A 280 3.28 42.75 49.38
CA ASN A 280 4.07 41.59 48.96
C ASN A 280 4.53 40.74 50.15
N CYS A 281 4.63 41.32 51.36
CA CYS A 281 4.97 40.57 52.56
C CYS A 281 3.91 39.52 52.97
N PHE A 282 2.69 39.56 52.41
CA PHE A 282 1.62 38.61 52.69
C PHE A 282 1.54 37.43 51.71
N ILE A 283 2.35 37.42 50.65
CA ILE A 283 2.29 36.39 49.61
C ILE A 283 2.54 34.98 50.20
N ASP A 284 3.44 34.86 51.17
CA ASP A 284 3.78 33.59 51.82
C ASP A 284 2.92 33.26 53.05
N LEU A 285 1.97 34.13 53.41
CA LEU A 285 1.14 33.98 54.59
C LEU A 285 0.11 32.85 54.40
N PRO A 286 0.07 31.82 55.26
CA PRO A 286 -1.00 30.82 55.26
C PRO A 286 -2.33 31.43 55.73
N LEU A 287 -3.06 32.05 54.81
CA LEU A 287 -4.29 32.81 55.09
C LEU A 287 -5.56 32.11 54.59
N LEU A 288 -5.46 31.33 53.51
CA LEU A 288 -6.62 30.87 52.74
C LEU A 288 -7.11 29.51 53.23
N LYS A 289 -8.38 29.39 53.65
CA LYS A 289 -8.97 28.10 54.05
C LYS A 289 -9.15 27.19 52.84
N SER A 290 -8.63 25.97 52.89
CA SER A 290 -8.85 24.93 51.88
C SER A 290 -8.94 23.54 52.50
N PHE A 291 -9.61 22.60 51.84
CA PHE A 291 -9.53 21.20 52.21
C PHE A 291 -8.20 20.57 51.76
N ASP A 292 -7.55 19.86 52.68
CA ASP A 292 -6.44 18.97 52.35
C ASP A 292 -6.91 17.59 51.85
N ALA A 293 -5.96 16.72 51.48
CA ALA A 293 -6.22 15.36 51.00
C ALA A 293 -6.97 14.47 51.99
N SER A 294 -6.90 14.77 53.29
CA SER A 294 -7.67 14.08 54.34
C SER A 294 -9.07 14.66 54.56
N GLY A 295 -9.45 15.72 53.84
CA GLY A 295 -10.72 16.41 54.04
C GLY A 295 -10.75 17.29 55.29
N CYS A 296 -9.59 17.59 55.89
CA CYS A 296 -9.46 18.53 56.99
C CYS A 296 -9.22 19.95 56.48
N VAL A 297 -9.65 20.95 57.26
CA VAL A 297 -9.43 22.36 56.92
C VAL A 297 -7.96 22.71 57.21
N SER A 298 -7.24 23.09 56.15
CA SER A 298 -5.87 23.56 56.16
C SER A 298 -5.79 25.00 55.67
N LEU A 299 -4.69 25.68 55.97
CA LEU A 299 -4.43 27.04 55.50
C LEU A 299 -3.37 27.01 54.38
N LEU A 300 -3.71 27.61 53.25
CA LEU A 300 -2.88 27.74 52.06
C LEU A 300 -2.31 29.17 51.98
N SER A 301 -1.05 29.29 51.56
CA SER A 301 -0.47 30.59 51.25
C SER A 301 -0.84 31.05 49.85
N VAL A 302 -0.88 32.37 49.63
CA VAL A 302 -1.20 32.95 48.33
C VAL A 302 -0.20 32.52 47.26
N ARG A 303 1.08 32.38 47.60
CA ARG A 303 2.11 31.82 46.70
C ARG A 303 1.78 30.40 46.25
N LYS A 304 1.35 29.52 47.17
CA LYS A 304 1.01 28.13 46.83
C LYS A 304 -0.27 28.07 45.97
N ALA A 305 -1.23 28.95 46.23
CA ALA A 305 -2.44 29.10 45.44
C ALA A 305 -2.17 29.57 43.99
N THR A 306 -1.18 30.45 43.81
CA THR A 306 -0.87 31.10 42.52
C THR A 306 0.15 30.33 41.66
N ASN A 307 1.21 29.76 42.26
CA ASN A 307 2.32 29.11 41.53
C ASN A 307 2.02 27.69 41.00
N GLY A 308 0.76 27.27 40.99
CA GLY A 308 0.29 26.15 40.16
C GLY A 308 0.30 24.75 40.79
N CYS A 309 0.83 24.55 41.99
CA CYS A 309 0.80 23.23 42.65
C CYS A 309 -0.60 22.87 43.19
N GLN A 310 -1.36 23.86 43.68
CA GLN A 310 -2.69 23.67 44.26
C GLN A 310 -3.55 24.90 43.93
N ARG A 311 -4.45 24.80 42.95
CA ARG A 311 -5.29 25.95 42.57
C ARG A 311 -6.49 26.06 43.49
N LEU A 312 -6.59 27.18 44.20
CA LEU A 312 -7.73 27.46 45.07
C LEU A 312 -8.99 27.69 44.24
N CYS A 313 -10.08 27.02 44.61
CA CYS A 313 -11.33 27.05 43.86
C CYS A 313 -12.56 27.18 44.78
N ILE A 314 -13.61 27.76 44.23
CA ILE A 314 -14.98 27.69 44.76
C ILE A 314 -15.92 27.17 43.68
N ALA A 315 -17.03 26.55 44.08
CA ALA A 315 -18.04 26.11 43.13
C ALA A 315 -18.84 27.30 42.61
N GLN A 316 -19.10 27.29 41.30
CA GLN A 316 -19.90 28.33 40.65
C GLN A 316 -21.33 28.37 41.21
N ASP A 317 -21.99 27.21 41.25
CA ASP A 317 -23.38 27.07 41.69
C ASP A 317 -23.45 26.54 43.13
N ASP A 318 -24.38 27.08 43.92
CA ASP A 318 -24.51 26.73 45.34
C ASP A 318 -24.88 25.25 45.57
N ASP A 319 -25.73 24.71 44.69
CA ASP A 319 -26.16 23.31 44.75
C ASP A 319 -24.99 22.34 44.50
N SER A 320 -24.01 22.78 43.70
CA SER A 320 -22.85 21.97 43.32
C SER A 320 -21.72 21.99 44.36
N ILE A 321 -21.75 22.87 45.37
CA ILE A 321 -20.65 23.03 46.35
C ILE A 321 -20.32 21.69 47.03
N SER A 322 -21.33 21.06 47.63
CA SER A 322 -21.12 19.81 48.37
C SER A 322 -20.72 18.66 47.45
N TRP A 323 -21.24 18.65 46.21
CA TRP A 323 -20.94 17.65 45.19
C TRP A 323 -19.46 17.71 44.78
N LEU A 324 -18.98 18.88 44.38
CA LEU A 324 -17.60 19.08 43.95
C LEU A 324 -16.59 18.82 45.06
N ILE A 325 -16.88 19.23 46.30
CA ILE A 325 -15.99 18.96 47.44
C ILE A 325 -15.83 17.46 47.66
N LYS A 326 -16.93 16.69 47.69
CA LYS A 326 -16.89 15.23 47.92
C LYS A 326 -16.13 14.50 46.81
N TRP A 327 -16.41 14.83 45.55
CA TRP A 327 -15.72 14.19 44.42
C TRP A 327 -14.26 14.62 44.27
N ASN A 328 -13.91 15.83 44.70
CA ASN A 328 -12.52 16.27 44.75
C ASN A 328 -11.69 15.50 45.78
N GLN A 329 -12.29 14.96 46.84
CA GLN A 329 -11.57 14.08 47.77
C GLN A 329 -11.18 12.75 47.12
N GLU A 330 -12.01 12.18 46.25
CA GLU A 330 -11.69 10.94 45.51
C GLU A 330 -10.71 11.16 44.36
N LEU A 331 -10.77 12.33 43.72
CA LEU A 331 -10.07 12.65 42.46
C LEU A 331 -8.95 13.70 42.64
N MET A 332 -8.55 13.98 43.88
CA MET A 332 -7.64 15.10 44.21
C MET A 332 -6.32 15.06 43.44
N SER A 333 -5.75 13.86 43.29
CA SER A 333 -4.48 13.64 42.59
C SER A 333 -4.55 13.97 41.10
N ALA A 334 -5.74 13.92 40.49
CA ALA A 334 -5.95 14.28 39.09
C ALA A 334 -6.41 15.74 38.91
N SER A 335 -7.18 16.30 39.87
CA SER A 335 -7.72 17.65 39.73
C SER A 335 -6.65 18.73 39.97
N ASN A 336 -5.76 18.53 40.95
CA ASN A 336 -4.89 19.58 41.53
C ASN A 336 -5.68 20.83 42.01
N LEU A 337 -6.98 20.66 42.28
CA LEU A 337 -7.86 21.73 42.76
C LEU A 337 -8.07 21.59 44.27
N CYS A 338 -8.02 22.72 44.96
CA CYS A 338 -8.28 22.80 46.39
C CYS A 338 -9.54 23.63 46.60
N PHE A 339 -10.63 22.99 47.01
CA PHE A 339 -11.89 23.69 47.31
C PHE A 339 -11.87 24.28 48.72
N MET A 340 -12.41 25.49 48.85
CA MET A 340 -12.68 26.09 50.17
C MET A 340 -13.83 25.37 50.88
N PRO A 341 -13.92 25.43 52.23
CA PRO A 341 -15.03 24.83 52.97
C PRO A 341 -16.41 25.37 52.53
N GLN A 342 -17.44 24.52 52.58
CA GLN A 342 -18.79 24.87 52.11
C GLN A 342 -19.33 26.14 52.78
N SER A 343 -19.18 26.27 54.09
CA SER A 343 -19.62 27.44 54.86
C SER A 343 -18.84 28.70 54.46
N THR A 344 -17.53 28.58 54.23
CA THR A 344 -16.66 29.67 53.76
C THR A 344 -17.06 30.14 52.36
N GLN A 345 -17.35 29.22 51.43
CA GLN A 345 -17.81 29.57 50.08
C GLN A 345 -19.11 30.38 50.12
N LYS A 346 -20.09 29.95 50.94
CA LYS A 346 -21.36 30.67 51.10
C LYS A 346 -21.15 32.07 51.70
N ALA A 347 -20.29 32.20 52.70
CA ALA A 347 -19.97 33.49 53.30
C ALA A 347 -19.25 34.44 52.33
N LEU A 348 -18.32 33.92 51.51
CA LEU A 348 -17.60 34.71 50.50
C LEU A 348 -18.50 35.23 49.39
N LYS A 349 -19.49 34.44 48.94
CA LYS A 349 -20.44 34.87 47.90
C LYS A 349 -21.29 36.07 48.33
N LEU A 350 -21.48 36.28 49.64
CA LEU A 350 -22.15 37.47 50.19
C LEU A 350 -21.26 38.72 50.19
N SER A 351 -19.94 38.57 50.05
CA SER A 351 -18.96 39.67 50.09
C SER A 351 -18.24 39.82 48.74
N ARG A 352 -18.86 40.56 47.81
CA ARG A 352 -18.34 40.80 46.45
C ARG A 352 -16.91 41.35 46.43
N GLY A 353 -16.59 42.31 47.31
CA GLY A 353 -15.27 42.95 47.32
C GLY A 353 -14.13 41.97 47.61
N VAL A 354 -14.32 41.09 48.61
CA VAL A 354 -13.32 40.06 48.94
C VAL A 354 -13.22 39.01 47.85
N LEU A 355 -14.34 38.63 47.25
CA LEU A 355 -14.35 37.64 46.17
C LEU A 355 -13.59 38.14 44.94
N VAL A 356 -13.82 39.38 44.51
CA VAL A 356 -13.09 40.01 43.39
C VAL A 356 -11.60 40.07 43.69
N TRP A 357 -11.22 40.51 44.91
CA TRP A 357 -9.82 40.55 45.32
C TRP A 357 -9.16 39.16 45.29
N LEU A 358 -9.84 38.10 45.74
CA LEU A 358 -9.33 36.73 45.66
C LEU A 358 -9.15 36.26 44.21
N GLN A 359 -10.03 36.65 43.29
CA GLN A 359 -9.89 36.32 41.87
C GLN A 359 -8.70 37.04 41.23
N GLU A 360 -8.51 38.33 41.52
CA GLU A 360 -7.45 39.15 40.92
C GLU A 360 -6.07 38.89 41.54
N SER A 361 -5.99 38.84 42.88
CA SER A 361 -4.72 38.76 43.61
C SER A 361 -4.27 37.33 43.90
N VAL A 362 -5.21 36.39 43.98
CA VAL A 362 -4.94 34.99 44.37
C VAL A 362 -5.26 33.99 43.24
N ASN A 363 -5.79 34.47 42.11
CA ASN A 363 -6.21 33.65 40.97
C ASN A 363 -7.25 32.58 41.37
N LEU A 364 -8.16 32.95 42.28
CA LEU A 364 -9.27 32.09 42.70
C LEU A 364 -10.16 31.74 41.49
N GLN A 365 -10.41 30.45 41.26
CA GLN A 365 -11.23 30.00 40.14
C GLN A 365 -12.66 29.66 40.60
N LEU A 366 -13.66 30.20 39.90
CA LEU A 366 -15.02 29.65 39.94
C LEU A 366 -15.05 28.45 39.00
N VAL A 367 -15.48 27.31 39.53
CA VAL A 367 -15.44 26.02 38.83
C VAL A 367 -16.84 25.45 38.78
N SER A 368 -17.38 25.27 37.56
CA SER A 368 -18.58 24.46 37.34
C SER A 368 -18.24 22.96 37.33
N VAL A 369 -19.27 22.10 37.37
CA VAL A 369 -19.10 20.64 37.22
C VAL A 369 -18.43 20.28 35.90
N GLN A 370 -18.70 21.04 34.83
CA GLN A 370 -18.06 20.88 33.53
C GLN A 370 -16.57 21.26 33.54
N ASP A 371 -16.23 22.39 34.16
CA ASP A 371 -14.83 22.85 34.27
C ASP A 371 -14.00 21.88 35.10
N TYR A 372 -14.59 21.39 36.20
CA TYR A 372 -14.00 20.36 37.05
C TYR A 372 -13.74 19.10 36.24
N GLY A 373 -14.76 18.58 35.56
CA GLY A 373 -14.64 17.38 34.74
C GLY A 373 -13.59 17.50 33.64
N SER A 374 -13.55 18.66 32.98
CA SER A 374 -12.62 18.92 31.86
C SER A 374 -11.16 18.99 32.29
N LYS A 375 -10.88 19.38 33.54
CA LYS A 375 -9.53 19.34 34.12
C LYS A 375 -9.15 17.94 34.54
N VAL A 376 -10.02 17.26 35.29
CA VAL A 376 -9.75 15.91 35.81
C VAL A 376 -9.48 14.95 34.67
N VAL A 377 -10.33 14.92 33.64
CA VAL A 377 -10.24 13.96 32.54
C VAL A 377 -8.88 13.97 31.82
N LYS A 378 -8.23 15.13 31.75
CA LYS A 378 -6.92 15.31 31.10
C LYS A 378 -5.74 14.76 31.91
N ALA A 379 -5.92 14.58 33.22
CA ALA A 379 -4.87 14.13 34.14
C ALA A 379 -5.06 12.66 34.59
N LEU A 380 -6.07 11.96 34.07
CA LEU A 380 -6.36 10.58 34.44
C LEU A 380 -5.35 9.60 33.83
N THR A 381 -4.44 9.08 34.66
CA THR A 381 -3.49 8.03 34.29
C THR A 381 -3.69 6.74 35.09
N ASP A 382 -4.32 6.82 36.26
CA ASP A 382 -4.54 5.70 37.17
C ASP A 382 -5.88 5.01 36.93
N ARG A 383 -5.87 3.67 37.03
CA ARG A 383 -7.04 2.81 36.82
C ARG A 383 -8.20 3.13 37.78
N ARG A 384 -7.92 3.32 39.07
CA ARG A 384 -8.96 3.61 40.08
C ARG A 384 -9.56 4.99 39.82
N LEU A 385 -8.75 5.99 39.48
CA LEU A 385 -9.22 7.34 39.17
C LEU A 385 -10.10 7.38 37.93
N VAL A 386 -9.76 6.63 36.88
CA VAL A 386 -10.60 6.54 35.66
C VAL A 386 -11.98 5.98 35.99
N ILE A 387 -12.03 4.92 36.81
CA ILE A 387 -13.31 4.32 37.22
C ILE A 387 -14.07 5.30 38.10
N ALA A 388 -13.45 5.89 39.12
CA ALA A 388 -14.07 6.90 39.97
C ALA A 388 -14.64 8.07 39.15
N PHE A 389 -13.89 8.57 38.16
CA PHE A 389 -14.34 9.63 37.26
C PHE A 389 -15.52 9.20 36.37
N THR A 390 -15.54 7.94 35.92
CA THR A 390 -16.70 7.39 35.20
C THR A 390 -17.96 7.42 36.08
N HIS A 391 -17.83 7.06 37.36
CA HIS A 391 -18.93 7.17 38.33
C HIS A 391 -19.32 8.63 38.59
N PHE A 392 -18.36 9.56 38.64
CA PHE A 392 -18.62 10.99 38.75
C PHE A 392 -19.51 11.48 37.59
N LEU A 393 -19.19 11.11 36.35
CA LEU A 393 -19.99 11.48 35.18
C LEU A 393 -21.41 10.89 35.23
N TYR A 394 -21.52 9.61 35.56
CA TYR A 394 -22.80 8.91 35.70
C TYR A 394 -23.70 9.58 36.75
N HIS A 395 -23.18 9.78 37.95
CA HIS A 395 -23.97 10.37 39.02
C HIS A 395 -24.20 11.87 38.84
N SER A 396 -23.30 12.58 38.17
CA SER A 396 -23.53 13.98 37.83
C SER A 396 -24.68 14.13 36.84
N LEU A 397 -24.88 13.16 35.95
CA LEU A 397 -26.01 13.12 35.03
C LEU A 397 -27.33 12.81 35.76
N ILE A 398 -27.36 11.76 36.57
CA ILE A 398 -28.61 11.28 37.20
C ILE A 398 -29.11 12.19 38.30
N ASN A 399 -28.22 12.91 38.98
CA ASN A 399 -28.58 13.88 40.02
C ASN A 399 -28.67 15.32 39.48
N ASP A 400 -28.76 15.50 38.16
CA ASP A 400 -28.94 16.80 37.48
C ASP A 400 -27.85 17.86 37.78
N TYR A 401 -26.65 17.44 38.20
CA TYR A 401 -25.49 18.33 38.38
C TYR A 401 -24.80 18.68 37.05
N ALA A 402 -24.99 17.88 36.00
CA ALA A 402 -24.47 18.11 34.66
C ALA A 402 -25.48 17.68 33.60
N SER A 403 -25.60 18.47 32.53
CA SER A 403 -26.46 18.12 31.40
C SER A 403 -25.92 16.93 30.60
N ASP A 404 -26.81 16.20 29.92
CA ASP A 404 -26.43 15.10 29.00
C ASP A 404 -25.39 15.57 27.96
N TRP A 405 -25.55 16.79 27.43
CA TRP A 405 -24.56 17.37 26.51
C TRP A 405 -23.17 17.52 27.14
N CYS A 406 -23.08 18.06 28.36
CA CYS A 406 -21.82 18.20 29.09
C CYS A 406 -21.16 16.84 29.33
N VAL A 407 -21.94 15.85 29.75
CA VAL A 407 -21.44 14.49 30.00
C VAL A 407 -20.96 13.82 28.71
N ARG A 408 -21.65 14.01 27.59
CA ARG A 408 -21.16 13.52 26.27
C ARG A 408 -19.83 14.14 25.87
N GLN A 409 -19.64 15.44 26.11
CA GLN A 409 -18.37 16.12 25.84
C GLN A 409 -17.24 15.51 26.68
N LEU A 410 -17.46 15.31 27.99
CA LEU A 410 -16.46 14.70 28.87
C LEU A 410 -16.17 13.23 28.53
N CYS A 411 -17.21 12.47 28.17
CA CYS A 411 -17.11 11.09 27.70
C CYS A 411 -16.27 10.94 26.41
N SER A 412 -16.24 11.96 25.55
CA SER A 412 -15.43 11.94 24.33
C SER A 412 -13.92 11.90 24.62
N SER A 413 -13.50 12.50 25.73
CA SER A 413 -12.11 12.57 26.18
C SER A 413 -11.78 11.56 27.29
N LEU A 414 -12.78 10.84 27.78
CA LEU A 414 -12.67 9.89 28.89
C LEU A 414 -11.70 8.74 28.54
N PRO A 415 -10.55 8.59 29.24
CA PRO A 415 -9.75 7.38 29.16
C PRO A 415 -10.55 6.19 29.67
N ILE A 416 -10.29 5.00 29.15
CA ILE A 416 -11.01 3.78 29.53
C ILE A 416 -10.00 2.73 30.01
N VAL A 417 -10.43 1.95 31.00
CA VAL A 417 -9.66 0.81 31.51
C VAL A 417 -9.98 -0.43 30.70
N ASP A 418 -8.96 -1.03 30.08
CA ASP A 418 -9.10 -2.26 29.33
C ASP A 418 -9.20 -3.52 30.24
N ASP A 419 -9.42 -4.68 29.64
CA ASP A 419 -9.53 -5.97 30.34
C ASP A 419 -8.22 -6.43 31.01
N TYR A 420 -7.09 -5.80 30.71
CA TYR A 420 -5.78 -6.02 31.36
C TYR A 420 -5.52 -5.04 32.50
N GLY A 421 -6.39 -4.04 32.68
CA GLY A 421 -6.22 -2.99 33.68
C GLY A 421 -5.38 -1.81 33.21
N HIS A 422 -5.04 -1.72 31.93
CA HIS A 422 -4.34 -0.56 31.37
C HIS A 422 -5.32 0.56 31.04
N VAL A 423 -4.87 1.80 31.24
CA VAL A 423 -5.62 3.01 30.87
C VAL A 423 -5.28 3.39 29.44
N THR A 424 -6.30 3.48 28.59
CA THR A 424 -6.15 3.83 27.17
C THR A 424 -7.09 4.96 26.76
N VAL A 425 -6.54 5.93 26.03
CA VAL A 425 -7.28 7.05 25.44
C VAL A 425 -7.60 6.77 23.97
N GLN A 426 -6.71 6.09 23.26
CA GLN A 426 -6.85 5.78 21.84
C GLN A 426 -7.73 4.55 21.62
N ARG A 427 -8.89 4.75 21.00
CA ARG A 427 -9.84 3.66 20.70
C ARG A 427 -10.60 3.95 19.41
N THR A 428 -10.84 2.90 18.64
CA THR A 428 -11.74 2.94 17.48
C THR A 428 -13.16 2.58 17.93
N GLN A 429 -13.29 1.48 18.67
CA GLN A 429 -14.57 0.98 19.18
C GLN A 429 -14.37 0.32 20.55
N LEU A 430 -15.39 0.41 21.41
CA LEU A 430 -15.41 -0.25 22.71
C LEU A 430 -16.26 -1.52 22.66
N LEU A 431 -15.64 -2.62 23.09
CA LEU A 431 -16.27 -3.90 23.27
C LEU A 431 -16.69 -4.07 24.74
N MET A 432 -17.86 -4.64 24.92
CA MET A 432 -18.40 -4.96 26.25
C MET A 432 -17.51 -6.00 26.97
N PRO A 433 -17.51 -6.05 28.32
CA PRO A 433 -16.68 -7.01 29.06
C PRO A 433 -17.02 -8.47 28.69
N ALA A 434 -16.01 -9.32 28.52
CA ALA A 434 -16.18 -10.69 28.02
C ALA A 434 -17.23 -11.50 28.80
N LYS A 435 -17.32 -11.31 30.13
CA LYS A 435 -18.27 -12.02 31.02
C LYS A 435 -19.74 -11.84 30.64
N VAL A 436 -20.10 -10.70 30.05
CA VAL A 436 -21.49 -10.34 29.71
C VAL A 436 -21.73 -10.20 28.22
N SER A 437 -20.75 -10.60 27.40
CA SER A 437 -20.75 -10.33 25.97
C SER A 437 -20.80 -11.59 25.13
N LYS A 438 -21.62 -11.55 24.08
CA LYS A 438 -21.72 -12.60 23.07
C LYS A 438 -20.46 -12.67 22.21
N TRP A 439 -19.75 -11.55 22.00
CA TRP A 439 -18.52 -11.56 21.20
C TRP A 439 -17.45 -12.47 21.78
N ALA A 440 -17.36 -12.59 23.12
CA ALA A 440 -16.39 -13.46 23.77
C ALA A 440 -16.68 -14.95 23.50
N GLY A 441 -17.96 -15.33 23.40
CA GLY A 441 -18.36 -16.68 23.03
C GLY A 441 -18.01 -17.05 21.58
N LEU A 442 -18.01 -16.07 20.66
CA LEU A 442 -17.69 -16.26 19.24
C LEU A 442 -16.20 -16.15 18.94
N LEU A 443 -15.55 -15.09 19.44
CA LEU A 443 -14.15 -14.77 19.15
C LEU A 443 -13.18 -15.41 20.15
N GLY A 444 -13.65 -15.81 21.34
CA GLY A 444 -12.83 -16.36 22.43
C GLY A 444 -11.98 -15.30 23.13
N SER A 445 -11.13 -14.62 22.38
CA SER A 445 -10.29 -13.50 22.83
C SER A 445 -10.38 -12.34 21.84
N ASN A 446 -9.96 -11.13 22.25
CA ASN A 446 -10.00 -9.96 21.37
C ASN A 446 -8.89 -10.05 20.30
N PRO A 447 -9.23 -10.30 19.01
CA PRO A 447 -8.24 -10.43 17.95
C PRO A 447 -7.79 -9.08 17.38
N TRP A 448 -8.40 -7.96 17.81
CA TRP A 448 -8.33 -6.67 17.14
C TRP A 448 -7.70 -5.56 17.99
N ARG A 449 -6.83 -5.94 18.94
CA ARG A 449 -6.10 -4.95 19.75
C ARG A 449 -5.25 -4.00 18.92
N ALA A 450 -4.61 -4.52 17.87
CA ALA A 450 -3.82 -3.72 16.93
C ALA A 450 -4.68 -2.66 16.22
N GLU A 451 -5.95 -2.97 15.97
CA GLU A 451 -6.94 -2.08 15.34
C GLU A 451 -7.62 -1.12 16.34
N ARG A 452 -7.12 -1.09 17.59
CA ARG A 452 -7.62 -0.25 18.69
C ARG A 452 -9.08 -0.56 19.09
N TYR A 453 -9.49 -1.81 18.96
CA TYR A 453 -10.73 -2.31 19.58
C TYR A 453 -10.41 -2.70 21.01
N VAL A 454 -11.01 -1.99 21.96
CA VAL A 454 -10.68 -2.12 23.39
C VAL A 454 -11.82 -2.81 24.11
N VAL A 455 -11.52 -3.85 24.88
CA VAL A 455 -12.50 -4.54 25.72
C VAL A 455 -12.57 -3.85 27.07
N LEU A 456 -13.77 -3.51 27.52
CA LEU A 456 -13.98 -2.91 28.84
C LEU A 456 -13.61 -3.89 29.96
N CYS A 457 -12.91 -3.37 30.98
CA CYS A 457 -12.62 -4.09 32.21
C CYS A 457 -13.91 -4.58 32.89
N THR A 458 -13.83 -5.74 33.56
CA THR A 458 -14.95 -6.27 34.36
C THR A 458 -15.26 -5.42 35.59
N GLU A 459 -14.37 -4.53 36.01
CA GLU A 459 -14.63 -3.61 37.13
C GLU A 459 -15.76 -2.62 36.86
N TYR A 460 -16.10 -2.34 35.59
CA TYR A 460 -17.27 -1.53 35.23
C TYR A 460 -18.60 -2.24 35.48
N LEU A 461 -18.59 -3.56 35.74
CA LEU A 461 -19.76 -4.31 36.17
C LEU A 461 -19.95 -4.24 37.68
N SER A 462 -18.85 -4.34 38.44
CA SER A 462 -18.88 -4.50 39.88
C SER A 462 -19.57 -3.32 40.59
N PRO A 463 -20.41 -3.59 41.62
CA PRO A 463 -20.92 -2.53 42.47
C PRO A 463 -19.75 -1.84 43.19
N ARG A 464 -19.77 -0.51 43.22
CA ARG A 464 -18.75 0.32 43.88
C ARG A 464 -19.37 1.55 44.51
N ALA A 465 -18.70 2.03 45.55
CA ALA A 465 -19.03 3.29 46.20
C ALA A 465 -17.85 4.26 46.05
N PHE A 466 -18.15 5.48 45.61
CA PHE A 466 -17.20 6.60 45.52
C PHE A 466 -17.88 7.84 46.08
N ALA A 467 -17.15 8.69 46.81
CA ALA A 467 -17.67 9.96 47.33
C ALA A 467 -18.99 9.81 48.14
N GLY A 468 -19.17 8.65 48.79
CA GLY A 468 -20.38 8.31 49.56
C GLY A 468 -21.61 7.92 48.73
N THR A 469 -21.52 7.81 47.40
CA THR A 469 -22.61 7.34 46.54
C THR A 469 -22.37 5.90 46.09
N HIS A 470 -23.40 5.06 46.23
CA HIS A 470 -23.36 3.64 45.81
C HIS A 470 -23.92 3.48 44.39
N THR A 471 -23.21 2.75 43.54
CA THR A 471 -23.70 2.35 42.21
C THR A 471 -23.98 0.85 42.18
N SER A 472 -25.18 0.45 41.75
CA SER A 472 -25.54 -0.96 41.66
C SER A 472 -24.91 -1.63 40.42
N GLU A 473 -24.85 -2.97 40.47
CA GLU A 473 -24.21 -3.78 39.42
C GLU A 473 -24.79 -3.48 38.02
N GLY A 474 -23.89 -3.29 37.05
CA GLY A 474 -24.23 -3.07 35.64
C GLY A 474 -24.83 -1.70 35.29
N GLN A 475 -25.01 -0.77 36.23
CA GLN A 475 -25.49 0.60 35.92
C GLN A 475 -24.45 1.41 35.13
N ILE A 476 -23.18 1.40 35.56
CA ILE A 476 -22.09 2.08 34.84
C ILE A 476 -21.94 1.53 33.43
N LEU A 477 -22.10 0.22 33.26
CA LEU A 477 -22.00 -0.40 31.96
C LEU A 477 -23.10 0.09 30.99
N ARG A 478 -24.35 0.21 31.46
CA ARG A 478 -25.45 0.82 30.67
C ARG A 478 -25.18 2.27 30.32
N PHE A 479 -24.56 3.01 31.23
CA PHE A 479 -24.10 4.38 30.96
C PHE A 479 -23.03 4.42 29.88
N LEU A 480 -22.02 3.55 29.94
CA LEU A 480 -20.97 3.44 28.92
C LEU A 480 -21.52 3.02 27.55
N GLN A 481 -22.53 2.16 27.50
CA GLN A 481 -23.22 1.79 26.25
C GLN A 481 -23.88 3.00 25.58
N SER A 482 -24.57 3.83 26.36
CA SER A 482 -25.34 4.98 25.87
C SER A 482 -24.51 6.22 25.56
N HIS A 483 -23.43 6.46 26.32
CA HIS A 483 -22.64 7.70 26.23
C HIS A 483 -21.27 7.52 25.57
N VAL A 484 -20.67 6.33 25.67
CA VAL A 484 -19.34 6.02 25.11
C VAL A 484 -19.42 4.98 23.97
N LYS A 485 -20.64 4.58 23.58
CA LYS A 485 -20.92 3.64 22.48
C LYS A 485 -20.24 2.27 22.65
N ALA A 486 -20.08 1.82 23.89
CA ALA A 486 -19.69 0.43 24.15
C ALA A 486 -20.75 -0.53 23.61
N SER A 487 -20.33 -1.54 22.87
CA SER A 487 -21.23 -2.39 22.09
C SER A 487 -20.79 -3.84 22.10
N ASP A 488 -21.74 -4.73 21.80
CA ASP A 488 -21.53 -6.16 21.66
C ASP A 488 -22.03 -6.65 20.30
N ILE A 489 -21.59 -7.83 19.88
CA ILE A 489 -22.10 -8.51 18.69
C ILE A 489 -23.58 -8.84 18.92
N PRO A 490 -24.49 -8.53 17.98
CA PRO A 490 -24.24 -8.25 16.55
C PRO A 490 -24.24 -6.77 16.14
N HIS A 491 -24.11 -5.82 17.07
CA HIS A 491 -24.23 -4.39 16.77
C HIS A 491 -22.89 -3.66 16.59
N VAL A 492 -21.79 -4.29 17.02
CA VAL A 492 -20.41 -3.85 16.78
C VAL A 492 -20.14 -3.81 15.27
N TYR A 493 -19.55 -2.72 14.78
CA TYR A 493 -18.94 -2.71 13.45
C TYR A 493 -17.53 -3.29 13.56
N PRO A 494 -17.13 -4.32 12.80
CA PRO A 494 -15.79 -4.91 12.91
C PRO A 494 -14.74 -4.08 12.15
N PRO A 495 -13.44 -4.23 12.48
CA PRO A 495 -12.36 -3.76 11.61
C PRO A 495 -12.17 -4.70 10.41
N ASP A 496 -11.46 -4.24 9.38
CA ASP A 496 -11.10 -5.10 8.24
C ASP A 496 -9.91 -6.01 8.55
N ALA A 497 -10.10 -6.90 9.52
CA ALA A 497 -9.08 -7.84 9.99
C ALA A 497 -9.65 -9.25 10.18
N ALA A 498 -8.81 -10.25 9.92
CA ALA A 498 -9.16 -11.64 10.13
C ALA A 498 -9.23 -12.01 11.62
N PHE A 499 -10.01 -13.04 11.95
CA PHE A 499 -10.04 -13.65 13.28
C PHE A 499 -10.03 -15.17 13.17
N THR A 500 -9.50 -15.86 14.19
CA THR A 500 -9.14 -17.28 14.07
C THR A 500 -10.28 -18.25 14.41
N SER A 501 -11.31 -17.81 15.12
CA SER A 501 -12.39 -18.71 15.57
C SER A 501 -13.13 -19.40 14.43
N VAL A 502 -13.21 -18.75 13.26
CA VAL A 502 -13.82 -19.32 12.04
C VAL A 502 -12.95 -20.40 11.38
N ASN A 503 -11.70 -20.59 11.79
CA ASN A 503 -10.87 -21.70 11.32
C ASN A 503 -11.24 -23.03 11.99
N SER A 504 -12.03 -22.99 13.06
CA SER A 504 -12.50 -24.15 13.82
C SER A 504 -14.02 -24.31 13.74
N PRO A 505 -14.54 -25.52 13.98
CA PRO A 505 -15.98 -25.78 14.10
C PRO A 505 -16.71 -24.79 15.03
N LEU A 506 -17.72 -24.09 14.52
CA LEU A 506 -18.59 -23.26 15.36
C LEU A 506 -19.82 -24.05 15.83
N THR A 507 -20.27 -23.74 17.06
CA THR A 507 -21.56 -24.23 17.56
C THR A 507 -22.71 -23.65 16.73
N LYS A 508 -23.88 -24.27 16.83
CA LYS A 508 -25.08 -23.80 16.13
C LYS A 508 -25.40 -22.34 16.49
N GLU A 509 -25.33 -22.01 17.78
CA GLU A 509 -25.63 -20.69 18.33
C GLU A 509 -24.63 -19.64 17.83
N ASN A 510 -23.33 -19.96 17.84
CA ASN A 510 -22.28 -19.05 17.37
C ASN A 510 -22.34 -18.83 15.85
N ALA A 511 -22.69 -19.86 15.08
CA ALA A 511 -22.91 -19.74 13.64
C ALA A 511 -24.07 -18.78 13.33
N PHE A 512 -25.20 -18.89 14.04
CA PHE A 512 -26.32 -17.96 13.86
C PHE A 512 -25.96 -16.55 14.33
N LEU A 513 -25.23 -16.39 15.43
CA LEU A 513 -24.76 -15.09 15.89
C LEU A 513 -23.84 -14.42 14.85
N LEU A 514 -22.95 -15.17 14.21
CA LEU A 514 -22.09 -14.68 13.13
C LEU A 514 -22.92 -14.24 11.92
N LEU A 515 -23.93 -15.02 11.53
CA LEU A 515 -24.81 -14.66 10.41
C LEU A 515 -25.67 -13.43 10.72
N GLU A 516 -26.21 -13.32 11.95
CA GLU A 516 -26.93 -12.14 12.42
C GLU A 516 -26.04 -10.90 12.44
N TRP A 517 -24.77 -11.06 12.81
CA TRP A 517 -23.79 -9.99 12.76
C TRP A 517 -23.51 -9.52 11.33
N ILE A 518 -23.30 -10.45 10.40
CA ILE A 518 -23.12 -10.13 8.97
C ILE A 518 -24.35 -9.38 8.44
N ARG A 519 -25.57 -9.81 8.80
CA ARG A 519 -26.82 -9.13 8.45
C ARG A 519 -26.81 -7.66 8.90
N ASN A 520 -26.43 -7.40 10.14
CA ASN A 520 -26.38 -6.04 10.70
C ASN A 520 -25.26 -5.18 10.11
N ILE A 521 -24.15 -5.78 9.71
CA ILE A 521 -23.06 -5.05 9.02
C ILE A 521 -23.52 -4.68 7.61
N ARG A 522 -24.21 -5.60 6.91
CA ARG A 522 -24.72 -5.36 5.55
C ARG A 522 -25.66 -4.17 5.46
N SER A 523 -26.52 -3.95 6.46
CA SER A 523 -27.40 -2.77 6.49
C SER A 523 -26.63 -1.45 6.62
N LYS A 524 -25.37 -1.47 7.07
CA LYS A 524 -24.49 -0.31 7.22
C LYS A 524 -23.46 -0.16 6.09
N GLY A 525 -23.29 -1.16 5.24
CA GLY A 525 -22.32 -1.20 4.13
C GLY A 525 -21.08 -2.07 4.41
N THR A 526 -20.67 -2.89 3.43
CA THR A 526 -19.62 -3.93 3.56
C THR A 526 -18.41 -3.76 2.64
N ASN A 527 -18.32 -2.70 1.83
CA ASN A 527 -17.31 -2.59 0.77
C ASN A 527 -15.88 -2.57 1.30
N GLU A 528 -15.68 -2.09 2.54
CA GLU A 528 -14.38 -1.90 3.19
C GLU A 528 -13.95 -3.10 4.05
N LEU A 529 -14.72 -4.20 4.13
CA LEU A 529 -14.48 -5.34 5.04
C LEU A 529 -14.02 -6.61 4.30
N GLN A 530 -13.03 -6.49 3.42
CA GLN A 530 -12.58 -7.61 2.58
C GLN A 530 -11.87 -8.71 3.38
N ASN A 531 -10.91 -8.38 4.23
CA ASN A 531 -10.18 -9.35 5.06
C ASN A 531 -11.10 -10.01 6.09
N PHE A 532 -11.99 -9.22 6.72
CA PHE A 532 -12.98 -9.75 7.67
C PHE A 532 -13.89 -10.77 7.00
N LEU A 533 -14.49 -10.43 5.86
CA LEU A 533 -15.36 -11.37 5.14
C LEU A 533 -14.55 -12.55 4.58
N ASN A 534 -13.36 -12.33 4.05
CA ASN A 534 -12.55 -13.38 3.46
C ASN A 534 -12.19 -14.48 4.47
N CYS A 535 -11.80 -14.14 5.70
CA CYS A 535 -11.51 -15.16 6.71
C CYS A 535 -12.75 -16.01 7.05
N ILE A 536 -13.95 -15.41 7.05
CA ILE A 536 -15.21 -16.13 7.25
C ILE A 536 -15.50 -17.04 6.04
N ARG A 537 -15.23 -16.58 4.81
CA ARG A 537 -15.43 -17.35 3.56
C ARG A 537 -14.56 -18.59 3.48
N THR A 538 -13.31 -18.49 3.95
CA THR A 538 -12.31 -19.56 3.84
C THR A 538 -12.19 -20.42 5.11
N GLY A 539 -12.76 -19.97 6.22
CA GLY A 539 -12.68 -20.68 7.50
C GLY A 539 -13.51 -21.96 7.57
N ASN A 540 -12.98 -23.02 8.16
CA ASN A 540 -13.59 -24.35 8.30
C ASN A 540 -14.63 -24.44 9.44
N TRP A 541 -15.56 -23.50 9.53
CA TRP A 541 -16.53 -23.45 10.63
C TRP A 541 -17.93 -23.94 10.28
N LEU A 542 -18.30 -23.99 9.00
CA LEU A 542 -19.66 -24.29 8.58
C LEU A 542 -19.89 -25.81 8.55
N LYS A 543 -20.90 -26.30 9.29
CA LYS A 543 -21.24 -27.73 9.32
C LYS A 543 -21.93 -28.13 8.01
N THR A 544 -21.34 -29.09 7.33
CA THR A 544 -21.86 -29.70 6.09
C THR A 544 -22.14 -31.20 6.26
N SER A 545 -22.64 -31.84 5.21
CA SER A 545 -22.85 -33.29 5.10
C SER A 545 -21.56 -34.09 5.30
N ILE A 546 -20.40 -33.53 4.96
CA ILE A 546 -19.09 -34.21 5.01
C ILE A 546 -18.14 -33.63 6.06
N GLY A 547 -18.69 -33.08 7.14
CA GLY A 547 -17.92 -32.45 8.22
C GLY A 547 -17.94 -30.92 8.14
N TYR A 548 -16.95 -30.26 8.73
CA TYR A 548 -16.86 -28.80 8.73
C TYR A 548 -16.01 -28.33 7.55
N LYS A 549 -16.55 -27.39 6.76
CA LYS A 549 -15.94 -26.93 5.51
C LYS A 549 -16.05 -25.40 5.36
N PRO A 550 -15.25 -24.80 4.47
CA PRO A 550 -15.35 -23.37 4.18
C PRO A 550 -16.71 -23.03 3.55
N PRO A 551 -17.34 -21.92 3.94
CA PRO A 551 -18.51 -21.41 3.25
C PRO A 551 -18.34 -21.29 1.72
N SER A 552 -17.17 -20.84 1.25
CA SER A 552 -16.83 -20.71 -0.18
C SER A 552 -16.79 -22.02 -0.99
N GLU A 553 -16.67 -23.16 -0.30
CA GLU A 553 -16.73 -24.52 -0.85
C GLU A 553 -18.04 -25.24 -0.51
N SER A 554 -18.93 -24.58 0.22
CA SER A 554 -20.17 -25.18 0.70
C SER A 554 -21.37 -24.79 -0.16
N PHE A 555 -22.37 -25.66 -0.16
CA PHE A 555 -23.54 -25.55 -1.01
C PHE A 555 -24.82 -25.65 -0.18
N LEU A 556 -25.80 -24.79 -0.42
CA LEU A 556 -27.13 -24.92 0.15
C LEU A 556 -28.12 -25.26 -0.97
N PRO A 557 -28.56 -26.54 -1.09
CA PRO A 557 -29.36 -26.97 -2.23
C PRO A 557 -30.76 -26.35 -2.23
N SER A 558 -31.22 -25.94 -3.41
CA SER A 558 -32.61 -25.58 -3.66
C SER A 558 -33.47 -26.84 -3.92
N SER A 559 -34.79 -26.71 -3.90
CA SER A 559 -35.74 -27.86 -4.01
C SER A 559 -35.56 -28.71 -5.28
N GLY A 560 -34.94 -28.17 -6.34
CA GLY A 560 -34.70 -28.89 -7.61
C GLY A 560 -33.51 -29.86 -7.62
N TRP A 561 -32.74 -29.96 -6.52
CA TRP A 561 -31.49 -30.74 -6.49
C TRP A 561 -31.68 -32.24 -6.22
N GLY A 562 -32.88 -32.70 -5.83
CA GLY A 562 -33.09 -34.04 -5.27
C GLY A 562 -32.53 -35.20 -6.09
N ASN A 563 -32.80 -35.25 -7.39
CA ASN A 563 -32.31 -36.30 -8.29
C ASN A 563 -30.85 -36.07 -8.71
N LEU A 564 -30.40 -34.81 -8.76
CA LEU A 564 -29.03 -34.42 -9.12
C LEU A 564 -28.02 -34.84 -8.05
N LEU A 565 -28.39 -34.74 -6.78
CA LEU A 565 -27.54 -35.08 -5.65
C LEU A 565 -27.19 -36.57 -5.60
N GLN A 566 -28.10 -37.45 -6.01
CA GLN A 566 -27.88 -38.89 -6.07
C GLN A 566 -26.86 -39.29 -7.16
N ILE A 567 -26.87 -38.61 -8.31
CA ILE A 567 -25.92 -38.85 -9.39
C ILE A 567 -24.55 -38.26 -9.02
N SER A 568 -24.53 -37.08 -8.39
CA SER A 568 -23.28 -36.43 -8.00
C SER A 568 -22.59 -37.07 -6.79
N SER A 569 -23.32 -37.66 -5.84
CA SER A 569 -22.74 -38.32 -4.66
C SER A 569 -21.88 -39.53 -5.01
N VAL A 570 -22.07 -40.11 -6.21
CA VAL A 570 -21.22 -41.19 -6.74
C VAL A 570 -19.91 -40.65 -7.33
N LEU A 571 -19.88 -39.38 -7.73
CA LEU A 571 -18.72 -38.73 -8.34
C LEU A 571 -17.84 -38.05 -7.31
N VAL A 572 -18.43 -37.16 -6.51
CA VAL A 572 -17.75 -36.29 -5.56
C VAL A 572 -18.69 -36.00 -4.40
N ASP A 573 -18.16 -36.11 -3.18
CA ASP A 573 -18.85 -35.66 -1.98
C ASP A 573 -19.02 -34.13 -2.00
N ILE A 574 -20.23 -33.65 -2.30
CA ILE A 574 -20.54 -32.22 -2.29
C ILE A 574 -20.76 -31.76 -0.84
N PRO A 575 -20.07 -30.72 -0.34
CA PRO A 575 -20.28 -30.19 1.00
C PRO A 575 -21.63 -29.45 1.12
N LEU A 576 -22.71 -30.18 1.39
CA LEU A 576 -24.03 -29.59 1.56
C LEU A 576 -24.21 -29.07 2.98
N VAL A 577 -24.62 -27.82 3.16
CA VAL A 577 -24.90 -27.24 4.47
C VAL A 577 -25.91 -28.13 5.23
N ASN A 578 -25.53 -28.53 6.44
CA ASN A 578 -26.28 -29.52 7.21
C ASN A 578 -27.56 -28.91 7.81
N GLN A 579 -28.67 -29.04 7.08
CA GLN A 579 -29.97 -28.52 7.50
C GLN A 579 -30.56 -29.27 8.71
N GLN A 580 -30.13 -30.51 9.00
CA GLN A 580 -30.55 -31.22 10.21
C GLN A 580 -29.92 -30.59 11.47
N PHE A 581 -28.64 -30.20 11.38
CA PHE A 581 -27.93 -29.53 12.46
C PHE A 581 -28.46 -28.10 12.69
N TYR A 582 -28.50 -27.27 11.64
CA TYR A 582 -28.91 -25.87 11.77
C TYR A 582 -30.44 -25.66 11.85
N GLY A 583 -31.24 -26.63 11.39
CA GLY A 583 -32.69 -26.48 11.28
C GLY A 583 -33.12 -25.65 10.07
N LYS A 584 -34.44 -25.45 9.90
CA LYS A 584 -35.01 -24.72 8.74
C LYS A 584 -34.61 -23.23 8.72
N ASN A 585 -34.30 -22.66 9.88
CA ASN A 585 -33.98 -21.24 10.06
C ASN A 585 -32.69 -20.80 9.35
N ILE A 586 -31.80 -21.73 8.98
CA ILE A 586 -30.59 -21.39 8.20
C ILE A 586 -30.93 -20.78 6.84
N LYS A 587 -32.10 -21.12 6.28
CA LYS A 587 -32.60 -20.56 5.02
C LYS A 587 -32.97 -19.08 5.15
N ASP A 588 -33.34 -18.64 6.35
CA ASP A 588 -33.64 -17.22 6.62
C ASP A 588 -32.39 -16.35 6.42
N TYR A 589 -31.19 -16.95 6.47
CA TYR A 589 -29.89 -16.31 6.27
C TYR A 589 -29.31 -16.53 4.86
N ALA A 590 -30.14 -16.85 3.87
CA ALA A 590 -29.67 -17.16 2.51
C ALA A 590 -28.80 -16.05 1.90
N GLU A 591 -29.16 -14.79 2.11
CA GLU A 591 -28.41 -13.66 1.56
C GLU A 591 -27.06 -13.46 2.26
N GLU A 592 -27.01 -13.66 3.59
CA GLU A 592 -25.74 -13.64 4.33
C GLU A 592 -24.81 -14.78 3.91
N LEU A 593 -25.37 -15.98 3.74
CA LEU A 593 -24.65 -17.16 3.27
C LEU A 593 -24.07 -16.94 1.86
N LYS A 594 -24.81 -16.31 0.93
CA LYS A 594 -24.29 -15.90 -0.39
C LYS A 594 -23.10 -14.94 -0.26
N VAL A 595 -23.19 -13.94 0.62
CA VAL A 595 -22.11 -12.95 0.83
C VAL A 595 -20.82 -13.62 1.31
N ILE A 596 -20.93 -14.65 2.16
CA ILE A 596 -19.79 -15.44 2.60
C ILE A 596 -19.47 -16.62 1.67
N GLY A 597 -19.97 -16.62 0.44
CA GLY A 597 -19.52 -17.53 -0.62
C GLY A 597 -20.20 -18.89 -0.66
N VAL A 598 -21.22 -19.14 0.16
CA VAL A 598 -22.05 -20.34 0.02
C VAL A 598 -22.79 -20.28 -1.31
N ARG A 599 -22.73 -21.38 -2.05
CA ARG A 599 -23.27 -21.50 -3.39
C ARG A 599 -24.68 -22.08 -3.36
N PHE A 600 -25.55 -21.55 -4.21
CA PHE A 600 -26.97 -21.91 -4.27
C PHE A 600 -27.38 -22.48 -5.62
N GLU A 601 -26.56 -22.25 -6.65
CA GLU A 601 -26.85 -22.65 -8.01
C GLU A 601 -26.15 -23.96 -8.37
N PHE A 602 -26.87 -24.84 -9.09
CA PHE A 602 -26.32 -26.12 -9.49
C PHE A 602 -25.17 -26.00 -10.49
N CYS A 603 -25.13 -24.95 -11.31
CA CYS A 603 -24.00 -24.69 -12.23
C CYS A 603 -22.68 -24.50 -11.45
N GLN A 604 -22.72 -23.87 -10.27
CA GLN A 604 -21.57 -23.68 -9.40
C GLN A 604 -21.13 -24.99 -8.73
N ALA A 605 -22.08 -25.88 -8.44
CA ALA A 605 -21.79 -27.24 -7.97
C ALA A 605 -21.19 -28.10 -9.10
N SER A 606 -21.70 -27.96 -10.33
CA SER A 606 -21.17 -28.64 -11.51
C SER A 606 -19.72 -28.27 -11.79
N GLU A 607 -19.37 -26.99 -11.67
CA GLU A 607 -17.98 -26.54 -11.79
C GLU A 607 -17.09 -27.11 -10.67
N TYR A 608 -17.60 -27.17 -9.43
CA TYR A 608 -16.88 -27.76 -8.31
C TYR A 608 -16.63 -29.26 -8.51
N ILE A 609 -17.65 -30.02 -8.91
CA ILE A 609 -17.53 -31.45 -9.25
C ILE A 609 -16.47 -31.64 -10.33
N GLY A 610 -16.53 -30.86 -11.41
CA GLY A 610 -15.56 -30.97 -12.50
C GLY A 610 -14.13 -30.66 -12.06
N LYS A 611 -13.89 -29.58 -11.30
CA LYS A 611 -12.55 -29.26 -10.76
C LYS A 611 -12.03 -30.37 -9.84
N HIS A 612 -12.85 -30.84 -8.90
CA HIS A 612 -12.44 -31.90 -7.98
C HIS A 612 -12.15 -33.22 -8.70
N LEU A 613 -12.92 -33.57 -9.73
CA LEU A 613 -12.63 -34.72 -10.59
C LEU A 613 -11.30 -34.56 -11.33
N MET A 614 -10.95 -33.34 -11.79
CA MET A 614 -9.66 -33.10 -12.43
C MET A 614 -8.50 -33.13 -11.44
N ASP A 615 -8.70 -32.66 -10.21
CA ASP A 615 -7.70 -32.81 -9.14
C ASP A 615 -7.48 -34.29 -8.83
N LEU A 616 -8.55 -35.09 -8.73
CA LEU A 616 -8.45 -36.55 -8.59
C LEU A 616 -7.72 -37.18 -9.78
N ALA A 617 -8.03 -36.77 -11.01
CA ALA A 617 -7.38 -37.25 -12.22
C ALA A 617 -5.88 -36.89 -12.30
N ALA A 618 -5.46 -35.78 -11.68
CA ALA A 618 -4.05 -35.39 -11.61
C ALA A 618 -3.25 -36.28 -10.64
N HIS A 619 -3.89 -36.80 -9.59
CA HIS A 619 -3.25 -37.61 -8.54
C HIS A 619 -3.55 -39.11 -8.65
N SER A 620 -4.51 -39.52 -9.47
CA SER A 620 -4.96 -40.90 -9.62
C SER A 620 -5.69 -41.13 -10.96
N ILE A 621 -5.80 -42.39 -11.38
CA ILE A 621 -6.56 -42.77 -12.58
C ILE A 621 -8.06 -42.72 -12.25
N LEU A 622 -8.85 -41.98 -13.04
CA LEU A 622 -10.31 -42.02 -12.91
C LEU A 622 -10.83 -43.43 -13.21
N THR A 623 -11.64 -43.98 -12.30
CA THR A 623 -12.20 -45.32 -12.49
C THR A 623 -13.25 -45.34 -13.60
N ARG A 624 -13.52 -46.52 -14.17
CA ARG A 624 -14.65 -46.74 -15.09
C ARG A 624 -15.96 -46.16 -14.53
N GLY A 625 -16.22 -46.37 -13.24
CA GLY A 625 -17.41 -45.84 -12.56
C GLY A 625 -17.50 -44.31 -12.57
N ASN A 626 -16.38 -43.61 -12.36
CA ASN A 626 -16.36 -42.14 -12.40
C ASN A 626 -16.66 -41.61 -13.81
N VAL A 627 -16.08 -42.22 -14.85
CA VAL A 627 -16.32 -41.81 -16.24
C VAL A 627 -17.79 -42.00 -16.64
N TYR A 628 -18.39 -43.16 -16.31
CA TYR A 628 -19.81 -43.37 -16.60
C TYR A 628 -20.73 -42.45 -15.80
N SER A 629 -20.42 -42.18 -14.53
CA SER A 629 -21.21 -41.24 -13.73
C SER A 629 -21.12 -39.81 -14.26
N LEU A 630 -19.96 -39.40 -14.78
CA LEU A 630 -19.78 -38.10 -15.45
C LEU A 630 -20.63 -38.01 -16.72
N LEU A 631 -20.60 -39.05 -17.55
CA LEU A 631 -21.41 -39.10 -18.77
C LEU A 631 -22.91 -39.13 -18.46
N LYS A 632 -23.34 -39.88 -17.44
CA LYS A 632 -24.72 -39.87 -16.95
C LYS A 632 -25.15 -38.50 -16.44
N LEU A 633 -24.27 -37.78 -15.74
CA LEU A 633 -24.54 -36.42 -15.27
C LEU A 633 -24.71 -35.45 -16.45
N ILE A 634 -23.86 -35.52 -17.47
CA ILE A 634 -23.97 -34.69 -18.69
C ILE A 634 -25.30 -34.99 -19.42
N ARG A 635 -25.64 -36.27 -19.57
CA ARG A 635 -26.91 -36.72 -20.15
C ARG A 635 -28.11 -36.14 -19.40
N TYR A 636 -28.10 -36.29 -18.08
CA TYR A 636 -29.18 -35.80 -17.22
C TYR A 636 -29.32 -34.29 -17.29
N LEU A 637 -28.22 -33.53 -17.29
CA LEU A 637 -28.26 -32.07 -17.43
C LEU A 637 -28.93 -31.66 -18.74
N ARG A 638 -28.60 -32.34 -19.85
CA ARG A 638 -29.22 -32.11 -21.15
C ARG A 638 -30.73 -32.44 -21.12
N GLU A 639 -31.11 -33.56 -20.54
CA GLU A 639 -32.52 -34.00 -20.43
C GLU A 639 -33.36 -33.00 -19.63
N MET A 640 -32.79 -32.40 -18.59
CA MET A 640 -33.44 -31.37 -17.76
C MET A 640 -33.35 -29.96 -18.34
N GLN A 641 -32.89 -29.79 -19.59
CA GLN A 641 -32.64 -28.49 -20.25
C GLN A 641 -31.69 -27.56 -19.48
N LEU A 642 -30.85 -28.10 -18.61
CA LEU A 642 -29.81 -27.37 -17.89
C LEU A 642 -28.53 -27.38 -18.73
N SER A 643 -27.78 -26.27 -18.72
CA SER A 643 -26.54 -26.19 -19.49
C SER A 643 -25.40 -27.00 -18.86
N PRO A 644 -24.83 -28.01 -19.54
CA PRO A 644 -23.65 -28.75 -19.06
C PRO A 644 -22.34 -27.96 -19.24
N LYS A 645 -22.39 -26.73 -19.76
CA LYS A 645 -21.22 -25.94 -20.18
C LYS A 645 -20.14 -25.82 -19.10
N TYR A 646 -20.51 -25.53 -17.86
CA TYR A 646 -19.54 -25.33 -16.77
C TYR A 646 -18.84 -26.64 -16.35
N LEU A 647 -19.58 -27.75 -16.36
CA LEU A 647 -19.01 -29.08 -16.13
C LEU A 647 -18.07 -29.47 -17.26
N ILE A 648 -18.50 -29.32 -18.52
CA ILE A 648 -17.68 -29.63 -19.70
C ILE A 648 -16.39 -28.79 -19.70
N GLN A 649 -16.50 -27.48 -19.48
CA GLN A 649 -15.34 -26.59 -19.48
C GLN A 649 -14.29 -26.96 -18.42
N SER A 650 -14.74 -27.45 -17.26
CA SER A 650 -13.83 -27.87 -16.19
C SER A 650 -13.15 -29.21 -16.46
N VAL A 651 -13.76 -30.13 -17.23
CA VAL A 651 -13.17 -31.46 -17.49
C VAL A 651 -12.52 -31.64 -18.86
N LYS A 652 -12.89 -30.84 -19.88
CA LYS A 652 -12.52 -31.08 -21.29
C LYS A 652 -11.01 -30.95 -21.59
N ASN A 653 -10.28 -30.20 -20.77
CA ASN A 653 -8.85 -29.99 -20.94
C ASN A 653 -8.01 -31.01 -20.15
N GLY A 654 -8.62 -31.80 -19.28
CA GLY A 654 -7.93 -32.79 -18.47
C GLY A 654 -7.58 -34.04 -19.28
N ARG A 655 -6.42 -34.64 -19.00
CA ARG A 655 -5.97 -35.90 -19.60
C ARG A 655 -6.43 -37.10 -18.76
N TRP A 656 -7.71 -37.43 -18.86
CA TRP A 656 -8.32 -38.48 -18.05
C TRP A 656 -9.00 -39.59 -18.87
N LEU A 657 -9.17 -39.40 -20.18
CA LEU A 657 -9.84 -40.38 -21.04
C LEU A 657 -8.82 -41.37 -21.60
N GLN A 658 -9.01 -42.67 -21.32
CA GLN A 658 -8.10 -43.72 -21.76
C GLN A 658 -8.31 -44.06 -23.22
N THR A 659 -7.22 -44.02 -23.99
CA THR A 659 -7.20 -44.35 -25.42
C THR A 659 -6.12 -45.38 -25.72
N SER A 660 -6.07 -45.87 -26.96
CA SER A 660 -4.97 -46.69 -27.48
C SER A 660 -3.58 -46.03 -27.38
N HIS A 661 -3.50 -44.71 -27.16
CA HIS A 661 -2.26 -43.97 -26.90
C HIS A 661 -2.13 -43.48 -25.46
N GLY A 662 -2.78 -44.15 -24.50
CA GLY A 662 -2.79 -43.78 -23.09
C GLY A 662 -3.84 -42.72 -22.76
N TYR A 663 -3.68 -42.03 -21.62
CA TYR A 663 -4.62 -40.99 -21.19
C TYR A 663 -4.48 -39.72 -22.03
N LYS A 664 -5.56 -39.34 -22.71
CA LYS A 664 -5.65 -38.19 -23.59
C LYS A 664 -6.74 -37.25 -23.11
N THR A 665 -6.72 -36.03 -23.63
CA THR A 665 -7.87 -35.13 -23.48
C THR A 665 -9.05 -35.63 -24.31
N PRO A 666 -10.30 -35.35 -23.92
CA PRO A 666 -11.46 -35.61 -24.76
C PRO A 666 -11.28 -35.14 -26.21
N SER A 667 -10.76 -33.94 -26.44
CA SER A 667 -10.50 -33.38 -27.78
C SER A 667 -9.46 -34.11 -28.64
N GLU A 668 -8.57 -34.87 -28.00
CA GLU A 668 -7.55 -35.68 -28.68
C GLU A 668 -8.00 -37.14 -28.85
N SER A 669 -9.19 -37.50 -28.37
CA SER A 669 -9.70 -38.87 -28.36
C SER A 669 -10.72 -39.09 -29.46
N ILE A 670 -10.74 -40.30 -30.03
CA ILE A 670 -11.67 -40.66 -31.11
C ILE A 670 -12.57 -41.78 -30.65
N LEU A 671 -13.88 -41.62 -30.86
CA LEU A 671 -14.81 -42.73 -30.71
C LEU A 671 -14.75 -43.60 -31.99
N HIS A 672 -14.39 -44.88 -31.84
CA HIS A 672 -14.28 -45.77 -32.98
C HIS A 672 -15.66 -46.04 -33.61
N ASP A 673 -15.82 -45.68 -34.88
CA ASP A 673 -16.98 -45.99 -35.72
C ASP A 673 -16.54 -46.43 -37.13
N SER A 674 -17.51 -46.84 -37.96
CA SER A 674 -17.24 -47.38 -39.30
C SER A 674 -16.59 -46.37 -40.25
N GLU A 675 -16.75 -45.05 -40.01
CA GLU A 675 -16.18 -44.00 -40.86
C GLU A 675 -14.66 -43.92 -40.72
N TRP A 676 -14.11 -44.34 -39.58
CA TRP A 676 -12.66 -44.34 -39.32
C TRP A 676 -11.93 -45.58 -39.85
N THR A 677 -12.62 -46.56 -40.43
CA THR A 677 -12.06 -47.87 -40.84
C THR A 677 -10.92 -47.75 -41.86
N ILE A 678 -11.03 -46.84 -42.83
CA ILE A 678 -9.97 -46.63 -43.84
C ILE A 678 -8.83 -45.81 -43.24
N ALA A 679 -9.15 -44.82 -42.40
CA ALA A 679 -8.17 -43.98 -41.74
C ALA A 679 -7.27 -44.77 -40.75
N SER A 680 -7.83 -45.75 -40.03
CA SER A 680 -7.08 -46.61 -39.11
C SER A 680 -6.10 -47.56 -39.82
N GLN A 681 -6.29 -47.85 -41.11
CA GLN A 681 -5.34 -48.63 -41.90
C GLN A 681 -4.06 -47.85 -42.23
N VAL A 682 -4.16 -46.52 -42.30
CA VAL A 682 -3.05 -45.63 -42.73
C VAL A 682 -2.50 -44.77 -41.59
N SER A 683 -3.09 -44.82 -40.40
CA SER A 683 -2.70 -43.97 -39.26
C SER A 683 -2.97 -44.65 -37.93
N SER A 684 -2.07 -44.43 -36.96
CA SER A 684 -2.28 -44.91 -35.60
C SER A 684 -3.08 -43.86 -34.85
N LEU A 685 -4.40 -44.05 -34.74
CA LEU A 685 -5.33 -43.06 -34.19
C LEU A 685 -5.69 -43.35 -32.72
N PRO A 686 -5.86 -42.31 -31.87
CA PRO A 686 -6.16 -42.41 -30.43
C PRO A 686 -7.62 -42.81 -30.17
N PHE A 687 -7.98 -44.03 -30.52
CA PHE A 687 -9.31 -44.55 -30.25
C PHE A 687 -9.53 -44.76 -28.75
N ILE A 688 -10.70 -44.39 -28.24
CA ILE A 688 -11.12 -44.69 -26.87
C ILE A 688 -10.99 -46.20 -26.62
N ASP A 689 -10.33 -46.56 -25.53
CA ASP A 689 -10.02 -47.95 -25.22
C ASP A 689 -11.28 -48.69 -24.74
N THR A 690 -11.87 -49.47 -25.64
CA THR A 690 -13.06 -50.28 -25.38
C THR A 690 -12.78 -51.41 -24.38
N ASN A 691 -11.52 -51.84 -24.19
CA ASN A 691 -11.18 -52.82 -23.15
C ASN A 691 -11.31 -52.23 -21.74
N SER A 692 -11.05 -50.93 -21.60
CA SER A 692 -11.07 -50.23 -20.32
C SER A 692 -12.47 -49.75 -19.93
N TYR A 693 -13.30 -49.38 -20.91
CA TYR A 693 -14.64 -48.84 -20.66
C TYR A 693 -15.79 -49.78 -21.03
N GLY A 694 -15.58 -50.80 -21.87
CA GLY A 694 -16.62 -51.65 -22.45
C GLY A 694 -17.36 -51.02 -23.64
N GLU A 695 -18.07 -51.83 -24.43
CA GLU A 695 -18.82 -51.36 -25.62
C GLU A 695 -19.97 -50.39 -25.27
N GLU A 696 -20.43 -50.39 -24.02
CA GLU A 696 -21.46 -49.50 -23.49
C GLU A 696 -21.11 -48.00 -23.66
N ILE A 697 -19.83 -47.65 -23.73
CA ILE A 697 -19.38 -46.25 -23.88
C ILE A 697 -19.83 -45.65 -25.22
N VAL A 698 -20.02 -46.48 -26.24
CA VAL A 698 -20.55 -46.07 -27.55
C VAL A 698 -21.97 -45.51 -27.42
N GLY A 699 -22.74 -46.01 -26.44
CA GLY A 699 -24.07 -45.52 -26.12
C GLY A 699 -24.11 -44.08 -25.57
N TYR A 700 -22.95 -43.46 -25.29
CA TYR A 700 -22.82 -42.08 -24.84
C TYR A 700 -22.28 -41.13 -25.92
N ARG A 701 -22.50 -41.47 -27.20
CA ARG A 701 -22.03 -40.71 -28.38
C ARG A 701 -22.25 -39.20 -28.25
N THR A 702 -23.45 -38.77 -27.89
CA THR A 702 -23.80 -37.34 -27.78
C THR A 702 -23.08 -36.66 -26.60
N GLU A 703 -22.91 -37.36 -25.48
CA GLU A 703 -22.19 -36.80 -24.32
C GLU A 703 -20.69 -36.70 -24.56
N LEU A 704 -20.11 -37.68 -25.27
CA LEU A 704 -18.70 -37.68 -25.66
C LEU A 704 -18.40 -36.57 -26.68
N ASP A 705 -19.28 -36.38 -27.67
CA ASP A 705 -19.17 -35.28 -28.64
C ASP A 705 -19.22 -33.91 -27.95
N LEU A 706 -20.11 -33.73 -26.96
CA LEU A 706 -20.18 -32.51 -26.14
C LEU A 706 -18.90 -32.24 -25.33
N LEU A 707 -18.18 -33.30 -24.93
CA LEU A 707 -16.87 -33.17 -24.26
C LEU A 707 -15.74 -32.83 -25.24
N GLY A 708 -15.98 -32.93 -26.55
CA GLY A 708 -15.02 -32.68 -27.62
C GLY A 708 -14.41 -33.95 -28.23
N VAL A 709 -14.85 -35.15 -27.82
CA VAL A 709 -14.42 -36.40 -28.46
C VAL A 709 -14.83 -36.39 -29.93
N LEU A 710 -13.92 -36.78 -30.80
CA LEU A 710 -14.20 -36.85 -32.23
C LEU A 710 -15.09 -38.06 -32.52
N VAL A 711 -16.32 -37.75 -32.90
CA VAL A 711 -17.36 -38.71 -33.28
C VAL A 711 -17.63 -38.56 -34.78
N GLY A 712 -17.46 -39.63 -35.56
CA GLY A 712 -17.46 -39.57 -37.03
C GLY A 712 -16.17 -38.97 -37.60
N PHE A 713 -15.88 -39.25 -38.87
CA PHE A 713 -14.64 -38.82 -39.52
C PHE A 713 -14.63 -37.30 -39.78
N ASN A 714 -15.79 -36.72 -40.13
CA ASN A 714 -16.01 -35.27 -40.31
C ASN A 714 -14.91 -34.53 -41.13
N LYS A 715 -14.28 -35.21 -42.09
CA LYS A 715 -13.18 -34.67 -42.92
C LYS A 715 -11.94 -34.24 -42.10
N ASN A 716 -11.66 -34.89 -40.97
CA ASN A 716 -10.48 -34.63 -40.13
C ASN A 716 -9.18 -35.19 -40.72
N TYR A 717 -8.88 -34.87 -41.99
CA TYR A 717 -7.71 -35.35 -42.71
C TYR A 717 -6.38 -34.98 -42.03
N GLN A 718 -6.30 -33.82 -41.37
CA GLN A 718 -5.08 -33.39 -40.67
C GLN A 718 -4.70 -34.33 -39.51
N LEU A 719 -5.69 -34.83 -38.75
CA LEU A 719 -5.45 -35.73 -37.63
C LEU A 719 -4.85 -37.07 -38.10
N VAL A 720 -5.30 -37.54 -39.28
CA VAL A 720 -4.73 -38.70 -39.96
C VAL A 720 -3.29 -38.40 -40.38
N VAL A 721 -3.03 -37.26 -41.02
CA VAL A 721 -1.67 -36.86 -41.42
C VAL A 721 -0.69 -36.78 -40.23
N ASP A 722 -1.11 -36.20 -39.11
CA ASP A 722 -0.26 -36.03 -37.94
C ASP A 722 0.12 -37.38 -37.29
N ASN A 723 -0.77 -38.36 -37.36
CA ASN A 723 -0.57 -39.71 -36.82
C ASN A 723 -0.28 -40.76 -37.90
N PHE A 724 0.17 -40.29 -39.08
CA PHE A 724 0.36 -41.14 -40.24
C PHE A 724 1.40 -42.22 -39.99
N LYS A 725 1.00 -43.48 -40.23
CA LYS A 725 1.86 -44.66 -40.12
C LYS A 725 1.93 -45.32 -41.48
N MET A 726 3.15 -45.56 -41.97
CA MET A 726 3.33 -46.24 -43.24
C MET A 726 2.69 -47.64 -43.19
N PRO A 727 1.85 -48.00 -44.18
CA PRO A 727 1.34 -49.35 -44.31
C PRO A 727 2.49 -50.34 -44.47
N THR A 728 2.58 -51.33 -43.57
CA THR A 728 3.64 -52.36 -43.58
C THR A 728 3.35 -53.47 -44.59
N SER A 729 2.16 -53.50 -45.17
CA SER A 729 1.68 -54.42 -46.19
C SER A 729 1.17 -53.65 -47.42
N PHE A 730 0.99 -54.36 -48.55
CA PHE A 730 0.49 -53.79 -49.79
C PHE A 730 -0.77 -52.95 -49.56
N THR A 731 -0.72 -51.69 -50.00
CA THR A 731 -1.84 -50.75 -49.86
C THR A 731 -3.01 -51.16 -50.73
N SER A 732 -4.20 -51.22 -50.13
CA SER A 732 -5.44 -51.39 -50.90
C SER A 732 -5.67 -50.19 -51.82
N SER A 733 -6.46 -50.38 -52.88
CA SER A 733 -6.84 -49.28 -53.78
C SER A 733 -7.53 -48.15 -53.02
N HIS A 734 -8.45 -48.48 -52.10
CA HIS A 734 -9.16 -47.53 -51.26
C HIS A 734 -8.24 -46.77 -50.29
N ALA A 735 -7.27 -47.44 -49.65
CA ALA A 735 -6.29 -46.78 -48.78
C ALA A 735 -5.37 -45.84 -49.58
N THR A 736 -4.98 -46.23 -50.81
CA THR A 736 -4.17 -45.40 -51.71
C THR A 736 -4.93 -44.13 -52.09
N ILE A 737 -6.19 -44.26 -52.50
CA ILE A 737 -7.04 -43.09 -52.80
C ILE A 737 -7.22 -42.21 -51.56
N PHE A 738 -7.39 -42.80 -50.38
CA PHE A 738 -7.51 -42.04 -49.12
C PHE A 738 -6.23 -41.29 -48.74
N ILE A 739 -5.04 -41.85 -49.02
CA ILE A 739 -3.76 -41.12 -48.88
C ILE A 739 -3.76 -39.89 -49.81
N LEU A 740 -4.21 -40.03 -51.05
CA LEU A 740 -4.32 -38.91 -51.99
C LEU A 740 -5.38 -37.89 -51.55
N GLU A 741 -6.49 -38.32 -50.96
CA GLU A 741 -7.47 -37.42 -50.32
C GLU A 741 -6.86 -36.65 -49.14
N CYS A 742 -6.00 -37.29 -48.34
CA CYS A 742 -5.25 -36.62 -47.29
C CYS A 742 -4.30 -35.56 -47.87
N VAL A 743 -3.59 -35.86 -48.97
CA VAL A 743 -2.73 -34.88 -49.66
C VAL A 743 -3.54 -33.71 -50.22
N ARG A 744 -4.76 -33.96 -50.69
CA ARG A 744 -5.67 -32.93 -51.23
C ARG A 744 -6.26 -32.01 -50.16
N HIS A 745 -6.70 -32.58 -49.03
CA HIS A 745 -7.56 -31.88 -48.07
C HIS A 745 -6.89 -31.55 -46.73
N ALA A 746 -5.74 -32.15 -46.39
CA ALA A 746 -5.00 -31.78 -45.19
C ALA A 746 -4.44 -30.36 -45.31
N ARG A 747 -4.36 -29.64 -44.19
CA ARG A 747 -3.82 -28.27 -44.14
C ARG A 747 -2.31 -28.24 -44.32
N ALA A 748 -1.61 -29.24 -43.77
CA ALA A 748 -0.16 -29.37 -43.83
C ALA A 748 0.25 -30.78 -44.31
N PRO A 749 0.11 -31.08 -45.62
CA PRO A 749 0.42 -32.40 -46.16
C PRO A 749 1.92 -32.64 -46.36
N ASP A 750 2.80 -31.65 -46.16
CA ASP A 750 4.22 -31.73 -46.55
C ASP A 750 4.95 -32.93 -45.92
N LYS A 751 4.71 -33.18 -44.62
CA LYS A 751 5.28 -34.34 -43.92
C LYS A 751 4.79 -35.67 -44.51
N LEU A 752 3.54 -35.72 -44.96
CA LEU A 752 2.97 -36.88 -45.64
C LEU A 752 3.58 -37.05 -47.04
N ILE A 753 3.71 -35.96 -47.79
CA ILE A 753 4.29 -35.95 -49.14
C ILE A 753 5.75 -36.41 -49.11
N GLU A 754 6.54 -35.92 -48.16
CA GLU A 754 7.95 -36.32 -48.01
C GLU A 754 8.08 -37.81 -47.70
N LYS A 755 7.31 -38.31 -46.73
CA LYS A 755 7.29 -39.73 -46.36
C LYS A 755 6.80 -40.62 -47.51
N THR A 756 5.75 -40.22 -48.23
CA THR A 756 5.16 -41.01 -49.33
C THR A 756 6.03 -40.99 -50.59
N ARG A 757 6.82 -39.94 -50.85
CA ARG A 757 7.73 -39.86 -52.01
C ARG A 757 8.85 -40.88 -51.96
N GLN A 758 9.37 -41.18 -50.77
CA GLN A 758 10.55 -42.04 -50.58
C GLN A 758 10.20 -43.53 -50.44
N THR A 759 8.91 -43.88 -50.42
CA THR A 759 8.44 -45.23 -50.09
C THR A 759 7.80 -45.93 -51.28
N LYS A 760 7.92 -47.26 -51.36
CA LYS A 760 7.33 -48.07 -52.43
C LYS A 760 5.90 -48.46 -52.07
N TRP A 761 4.92 -47.70 -52.54
CA TRP A 761 3.50 -47.95 -52.24
C TRP A 761 2.56 -47.75 -53.44
N LEU A 762 3.06 -47.22 -54.57
CA LEU A 762 2.27 -47.12 -55.80
C LEU A 762 2.44 -48.37 -56.66
N LYS A 763 1.34 -49.04 -56.96
CA LYS A 763 1.23 -50.20 -57.84
C LYS A 763 1.38 -49.74 -59.28
N THR A 764 2.40 -50.29 -59.94
CA THR A 764 2.62 -50.18 -61.38
C THR A 764 2.49 -51.56 -62.01
N HIS A 765 2.44 -51.62 -63.34
CA HIS A 765 2.50 -52.88 -64.07
C HIS A 765 3.81 -53.67 -63.82
N LEU A 766 4.86 -53.02 -63.26
CA LEU A 766 6.12 -53.63 -62.85
C LEU A 766 6.21 -53.87 -61.33
N GLY A 767 5.07 -53.89 -60.62
CA GLY A 767 5.00 -54.05 -59.17
C GLY A 767 4.94 -52.73 -58.41
N TYR A 768 5.14 -52.76 -57.09
CA TYR A 768 5.10 -51.55 -56.26
C TYR A 768 6.40 -50.75 -56.38
N LYS A 769 6.28 -49.48 -56.78
CA LYS A 769 7.39 -48.55 -57.01
C LYS A 769 7.20 -47.28 -56.20
N THR A 770 8.27 -46.49 -56.12
CA THR A 770 8.20 -45.16 -55.53
C THR A 770 7.48 -44.20 -56.48
N PRO A 771 6.82 -43.15 -55.97
CA PRO A 771 6.22 -42.13 -56.83
C PRO A 771 7.19 -41.55 -57.87
N SER A 772 8.42 -41.25 -57.50
CA SER A 772 9.45 -40.70 -58.41
C SER A 772 9.84 -41.61 -59.58
N GLU A 773 9.66 -42.92 -59.44
CA GLU A 773 9.96 -43.89 -60.49
C GLU A 773 8.73 -44.22 -61.36
N SER A 774 7.56 -43.73 -60.98
CA SER A 774 6.28 -44.11 -61.56
C SER A 774 5.76 -43.03 -62.49
N PHE A 775 5.11 -43.44 -63.57
CA PHE A 775 4.54 -42.54 -64.56
C PHE A 775 3.05 -42.78 -64.75
N LEU A 776 2.31 -41.68 -64.99
CA LEU A 776 0.93 -41.71 -65.43
C LEU A 776 0.90 -41.21 -66.89
N VAL A 777 0.74 -42.11 -67.85
CA VAL A 777 0.87 -41.77 -69.29
C VAL A 777 -0.50 -41.56 -69.94
N ALA A 778 -0.68 -40.41 -70.59
CA ALA A 778 -1.83 -40.12 -71.44
C ALA A 778 -1.55 -40.57 -72.89
N SER A 779 -1.99 -41.78 -73.26
CA SER A 779 -2.17 -42.25 -74.65
C SER A 779 -0.99 -42.27 -75.64
N GLU A 780 0.20 -41.72 -75.36
CA GLU A 780 1.30 -41.67 -76.33
C GLU A 780 2.21 -42.91 -76.27
N VAL A 781 1.64 -44.03 -76.72
CA VAL A 781 2.25 -45.38 -76.71
C VAL A 781 3.56 -45.48 -77.50
N CYS A 782 3.84 -44.56 -78.43
CA CYS A 782 4.98 -44.71 -79.33
C CYS A 782 6.34 -44.55 -78.62
N LEU A 783 6.52 -43.60 -77.72
CA LEU A 783 7.77 -43.46 -76.97
C LEU A 783 8.08 -44.70 -76.11
N LEU A 784 7.04 -45.31 -75.55
CA LEU A 784 7.15 -46.53 -74.76
C LEU A 784 7.56 -47.75 -75.60
N SER A 785 7.37 -47.74 -76.92
CA SER A 785 7.83 -48.85 -77.77
C SER A 785 9.32 -48.77 -78.13
N VAL A 786 9.99 -47.66 -77.80
CA VAL A 786 11.42 -47.44 -78.08
C VAL A 786 12.32 -48.19 -77.07
N VAL A 787 11.88 -48.30 -75.82
CA VAL A 787 12.60 -48.96 -74.72
C VAL A 787 11.63 -49.70 -73.79
N ASN A 788 12.03 -50.88 -73.31
CA ASN A 788 11.26 -51.64 -72.32
C ASN A 788 11.68 -51.24 -70.90
N GLY A 789 10.73 -51.13 -69.95
CA GLY A 789 11.02 -51.05 -68.51
C GLY A 789 10.64 -49.75 -67.79
N VAL A 790 9.80 -48.89 -68.36
CA VAL A 790 9.28 -47.68 -67.69
C VAL A 790 8.10 -48.05 -66.77
N PRO A 791 8.12 -47.80 -65.45
CA PRO A 791 7.02 -48.16 -64.55
C PRO A 791 5.79 -47.25 -64.72
N ILE A 792 4.68 -47.82 -65.21
CA ILE A 792 3.41 -47.11 -65.43
C ILE A 792 2.38 -47.56 -64.39
N ILE A 793 1.69 -46.59 -63.78
CA ILE A 793 0.64 -46.82 -62.78
C ILE A 793 -0.42 -47.79 -63.30
N ASP A 794 -0.77 -48.77 -62.48
CA ASP A 794 -1.74 -49.81 -62.81
C ASP A 794 -3.18 -49.31 -62.61
N GLU A 795 -3.77 -48.79 -63.69
CA GLU A 795 -5.16 -48.34 -63.68
C GLU A 795 -6.18 -49.46 -63.44
N GLY A 796 -5.82 -50.72 -63.74
CA GLY A 796 -6.69 -51.88 -63.45
C GLY A 796 -6.82 -52.13 -61.94
N PHE A 797 -5.75 -51.87 -61.18
CA PHE A 797 -5.75 -52.00 -59.72
C PHE A 797 -6.44 -50.83 -59.00
N TYR A 798 -6.25 -49.59 -59.49
CA TYR A 798 -6.76 -48.39 -58.83
C TYR A 798 -8.14 -47.91 -59.31
N GLY A 799 -8.55 -48.35 -60.50
CA GLY A 799 -9.72 -47.83 -61.20
C GLY A 799 -9.47 -46.44 -61.79
N SER A 800 -10.36 -45.98 -62.67
CA SER A 800 -10.25 -44.69 -63.36
C SER A 800 -10.21 -43.48 -62.42
N ARG A 801 -10.64 -43.65 -61.16
CA ARG A 801 -10.63 -42.61 -60.12
C ARG A 801 -9.23 -42.08 -59.83
N ILE A 802 -8.16 -42.87 -60.02
CA ILE A 802 -6.78 -42.40 -59.79
C ILE A 802 -6.40 -41.20 -60.66
N ARG A 803 -6.94 -41.11 -61.88
CA ARG A 803 -6.71 -39.98 -62.80
C ARG A 803 -7.28 -38.67 -62.25
N SER A 804 -8.32 -38.72 -61.42
CA SER A 804 -8.85 -37.51 -60.77
C SER A 804 -7.91 -36.90 -59.74
N TYR A 805 -6.80 -37.59 -59.38
CA TYR A 805 -5.78 -37.13 -58.43
C TYR A 805 -4.44 -36.80 -59.10
N GLU A 806 -4.44 -36.43 -60.39
CA GLU A 806 -3.25 -36.11 -61.16
C GLU A 806 -2.33 -35.07 -60.50
N GLU A 807 -2.92 -34.00 -59.96
CA GLU A 807 -2.17 -32.95 -59.25
C GLU A 807 -1.54 -33.46 -57.95
N GLU A 808 -2.25 -34.30 -57.18
CA GLU A 808 -1.69 -34.93 -55.98
C GLU A 808 -0.58 -35.92 -56.33
N LEU A 809 -0.75 -36.71 -57.39
CA LEU A 809 0.26 -37.64 -57.92
C LEU A 809 1.51 -36.89 -58.36
N LYS A 810 1.36 -35.75 -59.04
CA LYS A 810 2.47 -34.86 -59.41
C LYS A 810 3.18 -34.30 -58.19
N LYS A 811 2.44 -33.85 -57.16
CA LYS A 811 3.01 -33.35 -55.89
C LYS A 811 3.85 -34.40 -55.16
N ILE A 812 3.42 -35.66 -55.15
CA ILE A 812 4.20 -36.75 -54.53
C ILE A 812 5.37 -37.23 -55.39
N GLY A 813 5.46 -36.81 -56.66
CA GLY A 813 6.61 -37.02 -57.53
C GLY A 813 6.39 -37.96 -58.72
N VAL A 814 5.15 -38.34 -59.03
CA VAL A 814 4.83 -39.15 -60.24
C VAL A 814 5.07 -38.33 -61.50
N GLY A 815 5.75 -38.93 -62.48
CA GLY A 815 5.97 -38.31 -63.78
C GLY A 815 4.69 -38.34 -64.63
N VAL A 816 4.12 -37.17 -64.92
CA VAL A 816 2.88 -37.03 -65.72
C VAL A 816 3.16 -36.38 -67.08
N VAL A 817 4.29 -35.70 -67.24
CA VAL A 817 4.63 -34.94 -68.45
C VAL A 817 5.51 -35.77 -69.40
N ILE A 818 5.27 -35.63 -70.71
CA ILE A 818 6.03 -36.31 -71.77
C ILE A 818 7.53 -35.98 -71.71
N ASP A 819 7.91 -34.77 -71.32
CA ASP A 819 9.30 -34.35 -71.20
C ASP A 819 10.08 -35.19 -70.17
N ASP A 820 9.47 -35.49 -69.01
CA ASP A 820 10.09 -36.31 -67.96
C ASP A 820 10.28 -37.75 -68.45
N LEU A 821 9.28 -38.29 -69.15
CA LEU A 821 9.36 -39.59 -69.80
C LEU A 821 10.46 -39.61 -70.88
N SER A 822 10.56 -38.55 -71.70
CA SER A 822 11.52 -38.45 -72.79
C SER A 822 12.98 -38.43 -72.31
N LYS A 823 13.26 -37.76 -71.18
CA LYS A 823 14.59 -37.75 -70.54
C LYS A 823 15.00 -39.14 -70.06
N VAL A 824 14.07 -39.88 -69.46
CA VAL A 824 14.32 -41.25 -69.01
C VAL A 824 14.62 -42.15 -70.21
N ILE A 825 13.81 -42.06 -71.27
CA ILE A 825 14.01 -42.85 -72.50
C ILE A 825 15.33 -42.48 -73.20
N ALA A 826 15.66 -41.19 -73.31
CA ALA A 826 16.92 -40.74 -73.90
C ALA A 826 18.13 -41.26 -73.11
N THR A 827 18.04 -41.28 -71.78
CA THR A 827 19.09 -41.82 -70.90
C THR A 827 19.25 -43.33 -71.12
N GLN A 828 18.15 -44.08 -71.21
CA GLN A 828 18.20 -45.51 -71.50
C GLN A 828 18.77 -45.80 -72.89
N LEU A 829 18.40 -45.02 -73.92
CA LEU A 829 18.97 -45.15 -75.26
C LEU A 829 20.48 -44.86 -75.29
N LYS A 830 20.95 -43.84 -74.57
CA LYS A 830 22.39 -43.56 -74.40
C LYS A 830 23.11 -44.72 -73.74
N GLN A 831 22.51 -45.34 -72.73
CA GLN A 831 23.05 -46.55 -72.10
C GLN A 831 23.15 -47.71 -73.10
N LEU A 832 22.13 -47.93 -73.93
CA LEU A 832 22.13 -48.97 -74.96
C LEU A 832 23.20 -48.74 -76.04
N VAL A 833 23.45 -47.48 -76.42
CA VAL A 833 24.55 -47.12 -77.33
C VAL A 833 25.91 -47.41 -76.66
N ALA A 834 26.10 -46.98 -75.41
CA ALA A 834 27.33 -47.22 -74.67
C ALA A 834 27.63 -48.71 -74.47
N SER A 835 26.59 -49.54 -74.28
CA SER A 835 26.70 -50.99 -74.15
C SER A 835 26.71 -51.75 -75.48
N SER A 836 26.73 -51.05 -76.62
CA SER A 836 26.65 -51.65 -77.97
C SER A 836 25.47 -52.63 -78.16
N SER A 837 24.34 -52.37 -77.48
CA SER A 837 23.16 -53.23 -77.44
C SER A 837 21.98 -52.70 -78.28
N VAL A 838 22.22 -51.69 -79.11
CA VAL A 838 21.20 -51.11 -79.99
C VAL A 838 20.78 -52.15 -81.03
N THR A 839 19.50 -52.50 -81.04
CA THR A 839 18.94 -53.44 -82.02
C THR A 839 18.27 -52.72 -83.19
N SER A 840 18.02 -53.42 -84.29
CA SER A 840 17.24 -52.88 -85.41
C SER A 840 15.83 -52.46 -85.00
N LYS A 841 15.19 -53.14 -84.04
CA LYS A 841 13.87 -52.74 -83.51
C LYS A 841 13.92 -51.37 -82.83
N ASN A 842 14.98 -51.08 -82.06
CA ASN A 842 15.15 -49.77 -81.43
C ASN A 842 15.32 -48.67 -82.49
N VAL A 843 16.12 -48.93 -83.53
CA VAL A 843 16.35 -48.01 -84.65
C VAL A 843 15.05 -47.71 -85.39
N LEU A 844 14.29 -48.75 -85.76
CA LEU A 844 13.03 -48.63 -86.49
C LEU A 844 11.93 -47.99 -85.64
N ALA A 845 11.82 -48.36 -84.36
CA ALA A 845 10.86 -47.74 -83.44
C ALA A 845 11.16 -46.26 -83.24
N LEU A 846 12.43 -45.86 -83.13
CA LEU A 846 12.84 -44.46 -83.02
C LEU A 846 12.49 -43.66 -84.28
N LEU A 847 12.72 -44.23 -85.47
CA LEU A 847 12.34 -43.62 -86.75
C LEU A 847 10.82 -43.52 -86.91
N ALA A 848 10.08 -44.57 -86.53
CA ALA A 848 8.62 -44.58 -86.54
C ALA A 848 8.02 -43.55 -85.56
N CYS A 849 8.62 -43.41 -84.39
CA CYS A 849 8.26 -42.37 -83.41
C CYS A 849 8.48 -40.97 -83.97
N TYR A 850 9.64 -40.72 -84.59
CA TYR A 850 9.92 -39.43 -85.21
C TYR A 850 8.92 -39.11 -86.33
N ARG A 851 8.58 -40.08 -87.18
CA ARG A 851 7.53 -39.93 -88.20
C ARG A 851 6.17 -39.57 -87.61
N LYS A 852 5.77 -40.22 -86.50
CA LYS A 852 4.46 -40.02 -85.88
C LYS A 852 4.36 -38.67 -85.15
N MET A 853 5.41 -38.26 -84.46
CA MET A 853 5.42 -37.02 -83.67
C MET A 853 5.80 -35.78 -84.50
N GLY A 854 6.60 -35.93 -85.56
CA GLY A 854 7.00 -34.81 -86.40
C GLY A 854 7.66 -33.69 -85.59
N SER A 855 7.00 -32.52 -85.54
CA SER A 855 7.48 -31.34 -84.79
C SER A 855 7.39 -31.46 -83.27
N THR A 856 6.58 -32.38 -82.73
CA THR A 856 6.44 -32.59 -81.28
C THR A 856 7.45 -33.58 -80.73
N PHE A 857 8.41 -34.03 -81.55
CA PHE A 857 9.43 -34.98 -81.11
C PHE A 857 10.34 -34.36 -80.03
N PRO A 858 10.54 -35.02 -78.87
CA PRO A 858 11.25 -34.42 -77.74
C PRO A 858 12.67 -33.97 -78.08
N ALA A 859 13.05 -32.78 -77.61
CA ALA A 859 14.36 -32.19 -77.87
C ALA A 859 15.53 -33.08 -77.41
N ASP A 860 15.40 -33.72 -76.25
CA ASP A 860 16.41 -34.63 -75.70
C ASP A 860 16.64 -35.86 -76.60
N LEU A 861 15.58 -36.38 -77.22
CA LEU A 861 15.67 -37.50 -78.17
C LEU A 861 16.17 -37.05 -79.54
N LEU A 862 15.81 -35.84 -80.00
CA LEU A 862 16.32 -35.26 -81.24
C LEU A 862 17.83 -34.99 -81.17
N ALA A 863 18.32 -34.55 -80.00
CA ALA A 863 19.74 -34.37 -79.74
C ALA A 863 20.47 -35.73 -79.79
N PHE A 864 19.89 -36.77 -79.18
CA PHE A 864 20.41 -38.14 -79.27
C PHE A 864 20.52 -38.61 -80.73
N THR A 865 19.45 -38.47 -81.53
CA THR A 865 19.43 -39.00 -82.90
C THR A 865 20.47 -38.34 -83.82
N ARG A 866 20.84 -37.07 -83.60
CA ARG A 866 21.79 -36.37 -84.49
C ARG A 866 23.26 -36.64 -84.17
N HIS A 867 23.59 -36.87 -82.91
CA HIS A 867 24.99 -36.86 -82.46
C HIS A 867 25.54 -38.24 -82.11
N GLU A 868 24.70 -39.15 -81.64
CA GLU A 868 25.15 -40.46 -81.18
C GLU A 868 25.39 -41.45 -82.32
N LYS A 869 26.23 -42.45 -82.07
CA LYS A 869 26.58 -43.50 -83.06
C LYS A 869 25.59 -44.66 -82.99
N TRP A 870 24.34 -44.42 -83.37
CA TRP A 870 23.25 -45.41 -83.26
C TRP A 870 22.87 -46.09 -84.58
N LEU A 871 23.39 -45.62 -85.74
CA LEU A 871 23.16 -46.24 -87.05
C LEU A 871 24.28 -47.21 -87.41
N HIS A 872 23.92 -48.41 -87.86
CA HIS A 872 24.87 -49.43 -88.28
C HIS A 872 25.23 -49.26 -89.76
N THR A 873 26.52 -49.19 -90.07
CA THR A 873 27.02 -49.11 -91.46
C THR A 873 27.95 -50.29 -91.75
N ARG A 874 28.35 -50.48 -93.01
CA ARG A 874 29.42 -51.43 -93.38
C ARG A 874 30.76 -51.18 -92.65
N LEU A 875 30.95 -49.98 -92.08
CA LEU A 875 32.12 -49.62 -91.28
C LEU A 875 31.82 -49.58 -89.75
N GLY A 876 30.76 -50.26 -89.31
CA GLY A 876 30.29 -50.31 -87.92
C GLY A 876 29.31 -49.19 -87.56
N PHE A 877 29.04 -49.02 -86.26
CA PHE A 877 28.14 -47.98 -85.77
C PHE A 877 28.72 -46.57 -86.00
N ARG A 878 27.90 -45.70 -86.59
CA ARG A 878 28.24 -44.34 -86.99
C ARG A 878 27.09 -43.39 -86.64
N SER A 879 27.44 -42.11 -86.55
CA SER A 879 26.43 -41.05 -86.44
C SER A 879 25.77 -40.85 -87.81
N PRO A 880 24.53 -40.31 -87.88
CA PRO A 880 23.88 -40.07 -89.16
C PRO A 880 24.71 -39.26 -90.15
N LYS A 881 25.36 -38.17 -89.69
CA LYS A 881 26.23 -37.33 -90.53
C LYS A 881 27.42 -38.05 -91.15
N ASP A 882 27.85 -39.17 -90.56
CA ASP A 882 29.00 -39.97 -91.01
C ASP A 882 28.56 -41.23 -91.77
N SER A 883 27.30 -41.28 -92.21
CA SER A 883 26.68 -42.46 -92.83
C SER A 883 26.10 -42.13 -94.20
N ILE A 884 26.19 -43.08 -95.14
CA ILE A 884 25.65 -42.96 -96.49
C ILE A 884 24.60 -44.04 -96.68
N LEU A 885 23.41 -43.70 -97.16
CA LEU A 885 22.42 -44.70 -97.55
C LEU A 885 22.82 -45.33 -98.89
N LEU A 886 22.94 -46.66 -98.94
CA LEU A 886 23.29 -47.37 -100.17
C LEU A 886 22.23 -47.12 -101.27
N ASP A 887 22.69 -46.81 -102.47
CA ASP A 887 21.89 -46.63 -103.69
C ASP A 887 22.69 -47.21 -104.87
N THR A 888 22.01 -47.52 -105.97
CA THR A 888 22.55 -48.08 -107.22
C THR A 888 23.75 -47.28 -107.77
N GLU A 889 23.75 -45.96 -107.64
CA GLU A 889 24.87 -45.11 -108.07
C GLU A 889 26.16 -45.37 -107.27
N TRP A 890 26.05 -45.88 -106.04
CA TRP A 890 27.20 -46.18 -105.17
C TRP A 890 27.85 -47.53 -105.46
N GLU A 891 27.16 -48.47 -106.10
CA GLU A 891 27.65 -49.84 -106.29
C GLU A 891 28.97 -49.87 -107.05
N SER A 892 29.04 -49.14 -108.17
CA SER A 892 30.24 -49.07 -109.01
C SER A 892 31.44 -48.46 -108.27
N ILE A 893 31.24 -47.40 -107.49
CA ILE A 893 32.36 -46.74 -106.77
C ILE A 893 32.75 -47.51 -105.50
N SER A 894 31.81 -48.19 -104.83
CA SER A 894 32.06 -48.91 -103.57
C SER A 894 33.03 -50.09 -103.71
N SER A 895 33.20 -50.63 -104.93
CA SER A 895 34.20 -51.66 -105.23
C SER A 895 35.64 -51.16 -105.21
N ILE A 896 35.85 -49.84 -105.35
CA ILE A 896 37.17 -49.19 -105.36
C ILE A 896 37.30 -48.10 -104.27
N ALA A 897 36.31 -47.94 -103.40
CA ALA A 897 36.31 -46.98 -102.30
C ALA A 897 35.64 -47.53 -101.03
N SER A 898 36.29 -47.39 -99.87
CA SER A 898 35.73 -47.80 -98.58
C SER A 898 34.74 -46.74 -98.05
N LEU A 899 33.44 -47.02 -98.15
CA LEU A 899 32.36 -46.08 -97.82
C LEU A 899 31.50 -46.58 -96.65
N PRO A 900 31.08 -45.70 -95.70
CA PRO A 900 30.21 -46.04 -94.56
C PRO A 900 28.74 -46.21 -95.00
N LEU A 901 28.49 -47.26 -95.78
CA LEU A 901 27.19 -47.51 -96.39
C LEU A 901 26.24 -48.18 -95.38
N ILE A 902 25.07 -47.60 -95.17
CA ILE A 902 23.91 -48.23 -94.55
C ILE A 902 23.32 -49.15 -95.60
N ASP A 903 23.48 -50.44 -95.34
CA ASP A 903 22.96 -51.49 -96.20
C ASP A 903 21.71 -52.09 -95.55
N GLY A 904 20.55 -51.77 -96.10
CA GLY A 904 19.28 -52.32 -95.64
C GLY A 904 19.12 -53.82 -95.88
N ASN A 905 20.06 -54.44 -96.59
CA ASN A 905 20.16 -55.89 -96.75
C ASN A 905 21.26 -56.51 -95.85
N SER A 906 21.80 -55.74 -94.90
CA SER A 906 22.77 -56.26 -93.93
C SER A 906 22.11 -57.17 -92.88
N SER A 907 22.90 -58.05 -92.28
CA SER A 907 22.48 -58.91 -91.15
C SER A 907 21.90 -58.11 -89.97
N PHE A 908 22.28 -56.83 -89.81
CA PHE A 908 21.80 -55.97 -88.74
C PHE A 908 20.36 -55.49 -88.96
N TYR A 909 20.04 -54.95 -90.14
CA TYR A 909 18.70 -54.41 -90.42
C TYR A 909 17.68 -55.47 -90.82
N GLY A 910 18.13 -56.71 -91.04
CA GLY A 910 17.31 -57.77 -91.62
C GLY A 910 17.10 -57.50 -93.10
N HIS A 911 17.02 -58.54 -93.92
CA HIS A 911 16.87 -58.44 -95.39
C HIS A 911 15.51 -57.84 -95.83
N SER A 912 14.86 -57.05 -94.98
CA SER A 912 13.52 -56.48 -95.14
C SER A 912 13.50 -55.17 -95.92
N ASN A 913 14.66 -54.56 -96.19
CA ASN A 913 14.78 -53.25 -96.83
C ASN A 913 13.97 -52.13 -96.12
N GLU A 914 13.49 -52.36 -94.89
CA GLU A 914 12.59 -51.44 -94.18
C GLU A 914 13.22 -50.09 -93.88
N ILE A 915 14.53 -50.05 -93.65
CA ILE A 915 15.27 -48.82 -93.39
C ILE A 915 15.18 -47.82 -94.58
N TYR A 916 15.04 -48.33 -95.81
CA TYR A 916 14.89 -47.46 -96.99
C TYR A 916 13.54 -46.74 -97.01
N ASN A 917 12.50 -47.26 -96.33
CA ASN A 917 11.22 -46.56 -96.17
C ASN A 917 11.36 -45.29 -95.32
N TYR A 918 12.46 -45.12 -94.59
CA TYR A 918 12.74 -43.98 -93.73
C TYR A 918 13.77 -43.02 -94.34
N LYS A 919 13.91 -43.00 -95.67
CA LYS A 919 14.90 -42.15 -96.39
C LYS A 919 14.80 -40.67 -96.01
N ASN A 920 13.59 -40.14 -95.84
CA ASN A 920 13.38 -38.74 -95.47
C ASN A 920 13.79 -38.45 -94.02
N GLU A 921 13.46 -39.34 -93.09
CA GLU A 921 13.81 -39.23 -91.67
C GLU A 921 15.33 -39.35 -91.48
N LEU A 922 15.96 -40.30 -92.17
CA LEU A 922 17.42 -40.46 -92.17
C LEU A 922 18.12 -39.22 -92.76
N LYS A 923 17.59 -38.65 -93.85
CA LYS A 923 18.08 -37.38 -94.41
C LYS A 923 17.95 -36.23 -93.40
N ASN A 924 16.83 -36.14 -92.69
CA ASN A 924 16.59 -35.11 -91.67
C ASN A 924 17.53 -35.24 -90.45
N PHE A 925 17.97 -36.46 -90.15
CA PHE A 925 18.99 -36.70 -89.12
C PHE A 925 20.42 -36.45 -89.59
N GLY A 926 20.66 -36.37 -90.91
CA GLY A 926 21.95 -36.00 -91.50
C GLY A 926 22.61 -37.08 -92.36
N VAL A 927 21.94 -38.21 -92.62
CA VAL A 927 22.45 -39.27 -93.51
C VAL A 927 22.54 -38.76 -94.95
N VAL A 928 23.66 -39.05 -95.61
CA VAL A 928 23.84 -38.74 -97.04
C VAL A 928 23.07 -39.76 -97.88
N VAL A 929 22.09 -39.29 -98.66
CA VAL A 929 21.19 -40.17 -99.43
C VAL A 929 21.31 -40.03 -100.95
N ASP A 930 22.16 -39.12 -101.44
CA ASP A 930 22.38 -38.84 -102.85
C ASP A 930 23.87 -38.82 -103.24
N PHE A 931 24.19 -39.30 -104.44
CA PHE A 931 25.57 -39.47 -104.90
C PHE A 931 26.34 -38.16 -105.03
N LYS A 932 25.67 -37.07 -105.43
CA LYS A 932 26.28 -35.75 -105.62
C LYS A 932 26.80 -35.16 -104.30
N SER A 933 26.10 -35.42 -103.20
CA SER A 933 26.46 -34.90 -101.88
C SER A 933 27.56 -35.73 -101.19
N GLY A 934 27.70 -37.01 -101.51
CA GLY A 934 28.68 -37.89 -100.86
C GLY A 934 30.05 -37.99 -101.54
N ALA A 935 30.34 -37.16 -102.56
CA ALA A 935 31.61 -37.20 -103.29
C ALA A 935 32.84 -37.05 -102.37
N GLU A 936 32.72 -36.35 -101.23
CA GLU A 936 33.79 -36.20 -100.24
C GLU A 936 34.17 -37.52 -99.55
N PHE A 937 33.19 -38.41 -99.31
CA PHE A 937 33.46 -39.74 -98.76
C PHE A 937 34.27 -40.61 -99.73
N VAL A 938 34.03 -40.43 -101.04
CA VAL A 938 34.78 -41.15 -102.09
C VAL A 938 36.24 -40.73 -102.06
N ILE A 939 36.55 -39.43 -102.05
CA ILE A 939 37.96 -38.95 -102.03
C ILE A 939 38.73 -39.55 -100.85
N LYS A 940 38.13 -39.55 -99.64
CA LYS A 940 38.76 -40.08 -98.43
C LYS A 940 38.90 -41.61 -98.45
N GLY A 941 38.07 -42.31 -99.24
CA GLY A 941 37.99 -43.76 -99.26
C GLY A 941 38.58 -44.45 -100.48
N VAL A 942 39.01 -43.73 -101.53
CA VAL A 942 39.49 -44.35 -102.79
C VAL A 942 40.75 -45.18 -102.58
N CYS A 943 40.68 -46.44 -102.98
CA CYS A 943 41.79 -47.40 -102.98
C CYS A 943 41.86 -48.11 -104.33
N ILE A 944 42.80 -47.71 -105.19
CA ILE A 944 43.05 -48.39 -106.46
C ILE A 944 43.60 -49.81 -106.19
N PRO A 945 42.93 -50.89 -106.68
CA PRO A 945 43.36 -52.27 -106.47
C PRO A 945 44.77 -52.53 -107.04
N LYS A 946 45.55 -53.41 -106.39
CA LYS A 946 46.90 -53.78 -106.85
C LYS A 946 46.91 -54.43 -108.24
N ASN A 947 45.85 -55.15 -108.61
CA ASN A 947 45.68 -55.70 -109.95
C ASN A 947 44.72 -54.81 -110.76
N PRO A 948 45.22 -54.05 -111.76
CA PRO A 948 44.40 -53.09 -112.51
C PRO A 948 43.38 -53.75 -113.46
N SER A 949 43.45 -55.06 -113.70
CA SER A 949 42.45 -55.77 -114.53
C SER A 949 41.05 -55.81 -113.91
N VAL A 950 40.94 -55.59 -112.60
CA VAL A 950 39.65 -55.58 -111.86
C VAL A 950 38.89 -54.27 -112.07
N ILE A 951 39.56 -53.22 -112.56
CA ILE A 951 38.93 -51.92 -112.80
C ILE A 951 38.17 -51.96 -114.11
N THR A 952 36.84 -51.91 -113.99
CA THR A 952 35.93 -51.88 -115.14
C THR A 952 35.73 -50.46 -115.66
N ARG A 953 35.19 -50.34 -116.88
CA ARG A 953 34.77 -49.05 -117.46
C ARG A 953 33.83 -48.28 -116.52
N ALA A 954 32.93 -48.97 -115.83
CA ALA A 954 31.98 -48.35 -114.89
C ALA A 954 32.70 -47.71 -113.69
N ASN A 955 33.71 -48.38 -113.13
CA ASN A 955 34.50 -47.83 -112.02
C ASN A 955 35.21 -46.54 -112.41
N VAL A 956 35.84 -46.53 -113.59
CA VAL A 956 36.56 -45.34 -114.10
C VAL A 956 35.61 -44.18 -114.35
N LEU A 957 34.46 -44.44 -114.97
CA LEU A 957 33.45 -43.40 -115.22
C LEU A 957 32.84 -42.88 -113.92
N SER A 958 32.53 -43.74 -112.94
CA SER A 958 32.04 -43.31 -111.62
C SER A 958 33.08 -42.48 -110.86
N LEU A 959 34.36 -42.85 -110.92
CA LEU A 959 35.44 -42.08 -110.30
C LEU A 959 35.61 -40.71 -110.98
N LEU A 960 35.56 -40.66 -112.31
CA LEU A 960 35.59 -39.41 -113.07
C LEU A 960 34.35 -38.54 -112.79
N LYS A 961 33.16 -39.13 -112.65
CA LYS A 961 31.92 -38.44 -112.27
C LYS A 961 32.03 -37.86 -110.85
N CYS A 962 32.66 -38.57 -109.91
CA CYS A 962 33.00 -38.02 -108.60
C CYS A 962 33.97 -36.84 -108.71
N ILE A 963 35.08 -36.99 -109.45
CA ILE A 963 36.06 -35.89 -109.65
C ILE A 963 35.39 -34.68 -110.32
N GLN A 964 34.49 -34.89 -111.29
CA GLN A 964 33.74 -33.84 -111.94
C GLN A 964 32.80 -33.12 -110.97
N ASN A 965 32.07 -33.86 -110.12
CA ASN A 965 31.23 -33.28 -109.07
C ASN A 965 32.04 -32.46 -108.04
N LEU A 966 33.35 -32.72 -107.93
CA LEU A 966 34.26 -32.03 -107.02
C LEU A 966 35.00 -30.85 -107.65
N LYS A 967 35.20 -30.84 -108.98
CA LYS A 967 35.84 -29.73 -109.72
C LYS A 967 35.13 -28.38 -109.55
N GLY A 968 33.88 -28.36 -109.07
CA GLY A 968 33.16 -27.14 -108.67
C GLY A 968 33.11 -26.86 -107.16
N LYS A 969 33.68 -27.73 -106.30
CA LYS A 969 33.64 -27.63 -104.82
C LYS A 969 35.03 -27.59 -104.16
N MET A 970 36.08 -28.07 -104.82
CA MET A 970 37.46 -28.06 -104.32
C MET A 970 38.40 -27.55 -105.42
N GLU A 971 39.16 -26.48 -105.14
CA GLU A 971 40.13 -25.92 -106.09
C GLU A 971 41.34 -26.83 -106.30
N VAL A 972 41.73 -27.62 -105.29
CA VAL A 972 42.86 -28.58 -105.36
C VAL A 972 42.45 -29.91 -104.74
N LEU A 973 42.68 -31.01 -105.46
CA LEU A 973 42.40 -32.36 -104.97
C LEU A 973 43.46 -32.80 -103.93
N PRO A 974 43.09 -33.51 -102.85
CA PRO A 974 44.03 -33.90 -101.80
C PRO A 974 45.23 -34.70 -102.33
N ASN A 975 46.44 -34.38 -101.85
CA ASN A 975 47.68 -35.04 -102.27
C ASN A 975 47.63 -36.57 -102.07
N GLU A 976 46.99 -37.07 -101.02
CA GLU A 976 46.80 -38.52 -100.80
C GLU A 976 45.93 -39.16 -101.87
N PHE A 977 44.83 -38.50 -102.25
CA PHE A 977 43.97 -38.95 -103.33
C PHE A 977 44.74 -38.97 -104.66
N MET A 978 45.48 -37.90 -104.96
CA MET A 978 46.34 -37.82 -106.16
C MET A 978 47.37 -38.95 -106.18
N LYS A 979 48.04 -39.22 -105.05
CA LYS A 979 48.99 -40.34 -104.90
C LYS A 979 48.31 -41.70 -105.12
N SER A 980 47.10 -41.90 -104.62
CA SER A 980 46.33 -43.12 -104.81
C SER A 980 45.96 -43.37 -106.28
N ILE A 981 45.59 -42.34 -107.04
CA ILE A 981 45.24 -42.45 -108.46
C ILE A 981 46.44 -42.39 -109.41
N SER A 982 47.64 -42.05 -108.94
CA SER A 982 48.86 -41.99 -109.77
C SER A 982 49.42 -43.37 -110.18
N LYS A 983 48.78 -44.47 -109.77
CA LYS A 983 49.21 -45.84 -110.07
C LYS A 983 48.87 -46.22 -111.52
N SER A 984 49.50 -47.27 -112.04
CA SER A 984 49.22 -47.78 -113.39
C SER A 984 47.92 -48.58 -113.43
N TRP A 985 46.81 -47.90 -113.73
CA TRP A 985 45.48 -48.49 -113.76
C TRP A 985 44.61 -48.11 -114.96
N LEU A 986 45.05 -47.16 -115.79
CA LEU A 986 44.35 -46.82 -117.04
C LEU A 986 44.78 -47.77 -118.16
N LYS A 987 43.80 -48.43 -118.79
CA LYS A 987 44.06 -49.35 -119.90
C LYS A 987 44.36 -48.58 -121.18
N THR A 988 45.55 -48.77 -121.74
CA THR A 988 45.98 -48.22 -123.03
C THR A 988 46.20 -49.34 -124.05
N THR A 989 46.48 -48.99 -125.32
CA THR A 989 46.90 -49.95 -126.35
C THR A 989 48.19 -50.67 -126.00
N MET A 990 49.04 -50.08 -125.15
CA MET A 990 50.32 -50.63 -124.68
C MET A 990 50.23 -51.23 -123.25
N GLY A 991 49.04 -51.67 -122.85
CA GLY A 991 48.78 -52.22 -121.52
C GLY A 991 48.35 -51.16 -120.50
N TYR A 992 48.34 -51.51 -119.21
CA TYR A 992 47.93 -50.60 -118.14
C TYR A 992 49.04 -49.62 -117.78
N LYS A 993 48.75 -48.33 -117.83
CA LYS A 993 49.69 -47.23 -117.58
C LYS A 993 49.12 -46.25 -116.56
N SER A 994 50.02 -45.49 -115.92
CA SER A 994 49.59 -44.46 -114.98
C SER A 994 49.00 -43.28 -115.74
N PRO A 995 48.06 -42.51 -115.16
CA PRO A 995 47.48 -41.35 -115.85
C PRO A 995 48.52 -40.36 -116.39
N GLY A 996 49.67 -40.22 -115.74
CA GLY A 996 50.77 -39.35 -116.21
C GLY A 996 51.57 -39.90 -117.40
N GLU A 997 51.53 -41.21 -117.65
CA GLU A 997 52.21 -41.87 -118.78
C GLU A 997 51.27 -42.08 -119.99
N CYS A 998 50.03 -41.61 -119.90
CA CYS A 998 49.00 -41.80 -120.92
C CYS A 998 48.79 -40.51 -121.71
N LEU A 999 48.77 -40.59 -123.03
CA LEU A 999 48.21 -39.55 -123.90
C LEU A 999 46.89 -40.03 -124.49
N LEU A 1000 45.88 -39.16 -124.47
CA LEU A 1000 44.61 -39.44 -125.10
C LEU A 1000 44.77 -39.19 -126.61
N PHE A 1001 44.71 -40.26 -127.42
CA PHE A 1001 44.83 -40.16 -128.88
C PHE A 1001 43.63 -39.40 -129.49
N ASP A 1002 43.91 -38.31 -130.21
CA ASP A 1002 42.94 -37.62 -131.07
C ASP A 1002 43.25 -37.94 -132.54
N PRO A 1003 42.32 -38.53 -133.31
CA PRO A 1003 42.53 -38.86 -134.72
C PRO A 1003 42.86 -37.65 -135.62
N LYS A 1004 42.67 -36.41 -135.15
CA LYS A 1004 43.08 -35.18 -135.88
C LYS A 1004 44.60 -34.96 -135.92
N TRP A 1005 45.38 -35.68 -135.13
CA TRP A 1005 46.83 -35.44 -134.98
C TRP A 1005 47.69 -36.06 -136.09
N GLY A 1006 47.09 -36.67 -137.12
CA GLY A 1006 47.79 -37.17 -138.31
C GLY A 1006 48.76 -38.33 -138.08
N LEU A 1007 48.87 -38.83 -136.85
CA LEU A 1007 49.69 -39.98 -136.45
C LEU A 1007 48.86 -41.27 -136.49
N GLN A 1008 49.46 -42.39 -136.90
CA GLN A 1008 48.80 -43.69 -136.77
C GLN A 1008 48.93 -44.22 -135.34
N ARG A 1009 47.94 -45.03 -134.90
CA ARG A 1009 47.86 -45.57 -133.53
C ARG A 1009 49.08 -46.41 -133.12
N GLU A 1010 49.87 -46.83 -134.11
CA GLU A 1010 51.00 -47.76 -133.98
C GLU A 1010 52.36 -47.06 -134.10
N ASP A 1011 52.39 -45.76 -134.46
CA ASP A 1011 53.62 -44.97 -134.48
C ASP A 1011 54.10 -44.74 -133.04
N GLY A 1012 54.80 -45.73 -132.49
CA GLY A 1012 55.60 -45.56 -131.28
C GLY A 1012 56.63 -44.45 -131.52
N PRO A 1013 56.89 -43.57 -130.54
CA PRO A 1013 57.61 -42.33 -130.78
C PRO A 1013 59.04 -42.61 -131.29
N PRO A 1014 59.41 -42.23 -132.54
CA PRO A 1014 60.78 -42.38 -133.01
C PRO A 1014 61.69 -41.47 -132.19
N SER A 1015 62.88 -41.94 -131.82
CA SER A 1015 63.91 -41.15 -131.14
C SER A 1015 64.38 -39.93 -131.96
N SER A 1016 64.11 -39.89 -133.26
CA SER A 1016 64.27 -38.69 -134.11
C SER A 1016 63.12 -37.68 -133.97
N MET A 1017 61.96 -38.08 -133.45
CA MET A 1017 60.85 -37.19 -133.08
C MET A 1017 61.04 -36.59 -131.69
N MET A 1018 61.92 -37.14 -130.83
CA MET A 1018 62.43 -36.40 -129.68
C MET A 1018 63.33 -35.23 -130.11
N ASN A 1019 64.06 -35.32 -131.22
CA ASN A 1019 64.82 -34.18 -131.78
C ASN A 1019 63.99 -33.28 -132.70
N PHE A 1020 62.96 -33.79 -133.37
CA PHE A 1020 61.97 -32.97 -134.07
C PHE A 1020 61.05 -32.22 -133.09
N MET A 1021 60.71 -32.83 -131.94
CA MET A 1021 60.11 -32.12 -130.81
C MET A 1021 61.15 -31.29 -130.05
N ALA A 1022 62.44 -31.64 -129.95
CA ALA A 1022 63.43 -30.75 -129.33
C ALA A 1022 63.85 -29.56 -130.24
N GLN A 1023 63.65 -29.61 -131.55
CA GLN A 1023 63.91 -28.50 -132.49
C GLN A 1023 62.64 -27.73 -132.94
N ARG A 1024 61.42 -28.23 -132.68
CA ARG A 1024 60.14 -27.48 -132.81
C ARG A 1024 59.39 -27.23 -131.50
N LEU A 1025 59.89 -27.73 -130.38
CA LEU A 1025 59.46 -27.38 -129.01
C LEU A 1025 60.70 -27.03 -128.15
N ASN A 1026 61.53 -26.09 -128.61
CA ASN A 1026 62.20 -25.04 -127.78
C ASN A 1026 63.31 -24.32 -128.58
N PRO A 1027 63.58 -23.01 -128.35
CA PRO A 1027 63.41 -22.31 -127.08
C PRO A 1027 62.85 -20.89 -127.25
N THR A 1028 61.54 -20.72 -127.47
CA THR A 1028 60.88 -19.42 -127.25
C THR A 1028 60.45 -19.29 -125.79
N ARG A 1029 61.44 -19.22 -124.88
CA ARG A 1029 61.41 -18.06 -123.99
C ARG A 1029 61.85 -16.92 -124.93
N ILE A 1030 61.46 -15.68 -124.77
CA ILE A 1030 62.38 -14.72 -124.17
C ILE A 1030 61.92 -13.35 -124.68
N ASN A 1031 61.80 -12.35 -123.84
CA ASN A 1031 62.08 -12.33 -122.41
C ASN A 1031 61.63 -10.98 -121.92
N LEU A 1032 60.52 -10.92 -121.23
CA LEU A 1032 59.97 -9.69 -120.67
C LEU A 1032 58.73 -10.13 -119.89
N LYS A 1033 58.52 -9.53 -118.71
CA LYS A 1033 57.21 -9.46 -118.04
C LYS A 1033 56.30 -10.69 -118.22
N LYS A 1034 56.72 -11.93 -118.02
CA LYS A 1034 57.71 -12.60 -117.13
C LYS A 1034 56.96 -13.33 -116.01
N LEU A 1035 57.09 -14.66 -116.12
CA LEU A 1035 56.92 -15.66 -115.08
C LEU A 1035 55.46 -16.01 -114.77
N GLU A 1036 54.77 -16.53 -115.79
CA GLU A 1036 53.84 -17.67 -115.62
C GLU A 1036 54.64 -18.97 -115.47
#